data_AF-F2Z2B9-F1
#
_entry.id   AF-F2Z2B9-F1
#
_cell.length_a   1.000
_cell.length_b   1.000
_cell.length_c   1.000
_cell.angle_alpha   90.00
_cell.angle_beta   90.00
_cell.angle_gamma   90.00
#
_symmetry.space_group_name_H-M   'P 1'
#
loop_
_entity.id
_entity.type
_entity.pdbx_description
1 polymer ?
#
loop_
_entity_poly.entity_id
_entity_poly.type
_entity_poly.pdbx_seq_one_letter_code
_entity_poly.pdbx_strand_id
1 'polypeptide(L)'
;MSEFRIHHDVNELLSLLRVHGGDGAEVYIDLLQKNRTPYVTTTVSAHSAKVKIAEFSRTPEDFLKKYDELKSKNTRNLDPLVYLLSKLTEDKETLQYLQQNAKERAELAAAAVGSSTTSINVPAAASKISMQELEELRKQLGSVATGSTLQQSLELKRKMLRDKQNKKNSGQHLPIFPAWVYERPALIGDFLIGAGISTDTALPIGTLPLASQESAVVEDLLYVLVGVDGRYVSAQPLAGRQSRTFLVDPNLDLSIRELVHRILPVAASYSAVTRFIEEKSSFEYGQVNHALAAAMRTLVKEHLILVSQLEQLHRQGLLSLQKLWFYIQPAMRTMDILASLATSVDKGECLGGSTLSLLHDRSFSYTGDSQAQELCLYLTKAASAPYFEVLEKWIYRGIIHDPYSEFMVEEHELRKERIQEDYNDKYWDQRYTIVQQQIPSFLQKMADKILSTGKYLNVVRECGHDVTCPVAKEIIYTLKERAYVEQIEKAFNYASKVLLDFLMEEKELVAHLRSIKRYFLMDQGDFFVHFMDLAEEELRKPVEDITPPRLEALLELALRMSTANTDPFKDDLKIDLMPHDLITQLLRVLAIETKQEKAMAHADPTELALSGLEAFSFDYIVKWPLSLIINRKALTRYQMLFRHMFYCKHVERQLCSVWISNKTAKQHSLHSAQWFAGAFTLRQRMLNFVQNIQYYMMFEVMEPTWHILEKNLKSASWTPA
;
A
#
# COMPACT_ATOMS: atom_id res chain seq x y z
N MET A 1 -24.63 32.89 9.28
CA MET A 1 -25.73 33.62 8.60
C MET A 1 -25.93 34.94 9.31
N SER A 2 -26.23 36.03 8.59
CA SER A 2 -26.61 37.32 9.19
C SER A 2 -27.98 37.19 9.88
N GLU A 3 -28.16 37.82 11.04
CA GLU A 3 -29.40 37.73 11.85
C GLU A 3 -30.65 38.05 11.03
N PHE A 4 -30.59 39.07 10.17
CA PHE A 4 -31.69 39.44 9.28
C PHE A 4 -32.20 38.32 8.38
N ARG A 5 -31.32 37.40 7.95
CA ARG A 5 -31.72 36.29 7.08
C ARG A 5 -32.45 35.20 7.86
N ILE A 6 -32.06 34.96 9.11
CA ILE A 6 -32.75 34.03 10.02
C ILE A 6 -34.16 34.55 10.31
N HIS A 7 -34.31 35.86 10.57
CA HIS A 7 -35.62 36.46 10.76
C HIS A 7 -36.53 36.33 9.54
N HIS A 8 -35.98 36.50 8.34
CA HIS A 8 -36.74 36.34 7.10
C HIS A 8 -37.17 34.89 6.89
N ASP A 9 -36.23 33.95 6.98
CA ASP A 9 -36.47 32.54 6.70
C ASP A 9 -37.45 31.93 7.72
N VAL A 10 -37.39 32.30 9.01
CA VAL A 10 -38.32 31.82 10.04
C VAL A 10 -39.74 32.35 9.81
N ASN A 11 -39.87 33.63 9.43
CA ASN A 11 -41.18 34.20 9.11
C ASN A 11 -41.79 33.58 7.85
N GLU A 12 -40.98 33.36 6.81
CA GLU A 12 -41.42 32.69 5.59
C GLU A 12 -41.89 31.26 5.90
N LEU A 13 -41.16 30.52 6.73
CA LEU A 13 -41.49 29.16 7.11
C LEU A 13 -42.77 29.07 7.96
N LEU A 14 -42.97 30.01 8.90
CA LEU A 14 -44.23 30.13 9.65
C LEU A 14 -45.42 30.46 8.75
N SER A 15 -45.21 31.30 7.74
CA SER A 15 -46.25 31.63 6.75
C SER A 15 -46.64 30.42 5.90
N LEU A 16 -45.66 29.61 5.49
CA LEU A 16 -45.86 28.39 4.69
C LEU A 16 -46.55 27.28 5.49
N LEU A 17 -46.27 27.17 6.79
CA LEU A 17 -46.90 26.18 7.69
C LEU A 17 -48.29 26.58 8.18
N ARG A 18 -48.77 27.78 7.80
CA ARG A 18 -50.09 28.34 8.19
C ARG A 18 -50.36 28.38 9.70
N VAL A 19 -49.33 28.44 10.53
CA VAL A 19 -49.48 28.58 11.98
C VAL A 19 -49.72 30.05 12.31
N HIS A 20 -50.98 30.42 12.61
CA HIS A 20 -51.39 31.81 12.91
C HIS A 20 -51.93 31.95 14.34
N GLY A 21 -51.25 31.35 15.32
CA GLY A 21 -51.66 31.43 16.72
C GLY A 21 -50.63 30.84 17.66
N GLY A 22 -49.78 31.70 18.23
CA GLY A 22 -48.70 31.39 19.18
C GLY A 22 -47.74 32.58 19.28
N ASP A 23 -46.93 32.66 20.34
CA ASP A 23 -46.07 33.78 20.77
C ASP A 23 -45.03 34.27 19.72
N GLY A 24 -45.47 34.75 18.56
CA GLY A 24 -44.66 35.42 17.54
C GLY A 24 -43.52 34.60 16.91
N ALA A 25 -43.00 35.07 15.78
CA ALA A 25 -41.77 34.51 15.19
C ALA A 25 -40.53 34.77 16.06
N GLU A 26 -40.59 35.83 16.88
CA GLU A 26 -39.54 36.31 17.77
C GLU A 26 -39.06 35.22 18.75
N VAL A 27 -39.97 34.46 19.37
CA VAL A 27 -39.59 33.40 20.32
C VAL A 27 -38.78 32.29 19.66
N TYR A 28 -39.14 31.90 18.43
CA TYR A 28 -38.41 30.88 17.68
C TYR A 28 -37.04 31.37 17.20
N ILE A 29 -36.96 32.65 16.85
CA ILE A 29 -35.70 33.29 16.45
C ILE A 29 -34.76 33.38 17.65
N ASP A 30 -35.27 33.77 18.82
CA ASP A 30 -34.49 33.86 20.05
C ASP A 30 -34.01 32.47 20.50
N LEU A 31 -34.84 31.42 20.35
CA LEU A 31 -34.46 30.03 20.59
C LEU A 31 -33.35 29.54 19.63
N LEU A 32 -33.42 29.91 18.36
CA LEU A 32 -32.40 29.61 17.34
C LEU A 32 -31.09 30.35 17.62
N GLN A 33 -31.16 31.59 18.09
CA GLN A 33 -29.98 32.37 18.47
C GLN A 33 -29.34 31.85 19.76
N LYS A 34 -30.14 31.45 20.76
CA LYS A 34 -29.66 30.88 22.03
C LYS A 34 -28.95 29.53 21.85
N ASN A 35 -29.41 28.72 20.89
CA ASN A 35 -28.78 27.45 20.52
C ASN A 35 -27.62 27.58 19.52
N ARG A 36 -27.27 28.81 19.09
CA ARG A 36 -26.19 29.07 18.13
C ARG A 36 -24.79 29.05 18.74
N THR A 37 -24.66 28.85 20.06
CA THR A 37 -23.35 28.70 20.70
C THR A 37 -22.65 27.45 20.14
N PRO A 38 -21.40 27.57 19.66
CA PRO A 38 -20.64 26.44 19.16
C PRO A 38 -20.10 25.67 20.36
N TYR A 39 -20.96 24.93 21.06
CA TYR A 39 -20.46 23.75 21.75
C TYR A 39 -20.04 22.79 20.65
N VAL A 40 -18.74 22.78 20.40
CA VAL A 40 -18.00 21.70 19.76
C VAL A 40 -18.76 20.40 20.04
N THR A 41 -19.43 19.84 19.03
CA THR A 41 -19.82 18.43 19.08
C THR A 41 -18.50 17.70 19.17
N THR A 42 -18.06 17.41 20.40
CA THR A 42 -16.87 16.61 20.63
C THR A 42 -17.11 15.29 19.91
N THR A 43 -16.05 14.66 19.41
CA THR A 43 -16.15 13.32 18.81
C THR A 43 -16.91 12.35 19.70
N VAL A 44 -16.88 12.58 21.02
CA VAL A 44 -17.63 11.88 22.06
C VAL A 44 -19.15 12.10 21.97
N SER A 45 -19.63 13.32 21.73
CA SER A 45 -21.08 13.59 21.62
C SER A 45 -21.69 13.02 20.34
N ALA A 46 -20.94 13.04 19.23
CA ALA A 46 -21.36 12.41 17.98
C ALA A 46 -21.35 10.88 18.06
N HIS A 47 -20.39 10.31 18.80
CA HIS A 47 -20.33 8.86 19.02
C HIS A 47 -21.50 8.36 19.87
N SER A 48 -21.82 9.06 20.98
CA SER A 48 -23.00 8.73 21.79
C SER A 48 -24.31 8.88 20.99
N ALA A 49 -24.45 9.94 20.18
CA ALA A 49 -25.60 10.14 19.31
C ALA A 49 -25.74 9.05 18.23
N LYS A 50 -24.63 8.62 17.62
CA LYS A 50 -24.58 7.53 16.64
C LYS A 50 -25.08 6.22 17.26
N VAL A 51 -24.57 5.86 18.45
CA VAL A 51 -24.93 4.62 19.15
C VAL A 51 -26.42 4.65 19.53
N LYS A 52 -26.90 5.76 20.09
CA LYS A 52 -28.32 5.92 20.45
C LYS A 52 -29.25 5.77 19.24
N ILE A 53 -28.98 6.43 18.11
CA ILE A 53 -29.83 6.29 16.92
C ILE A 53 -29.82 4.85 16.38
N ALA A 54 -28.67 4.18 16.46
CA ALA A 54 -28.59 2.77 16.07
C ALA A 54 -29.48 1.89 16.97
N GLU A 55 -29.49 2.12 18.29
CA GLU A 55 -30.35 1.37 19.24
C GLU A 55 -31.85 1.54 18.97
N PHE A 56 -32.29 2.73 18.54
CA PHE A 56 -33.70 2.99 18.20
C PHE A 56 -34.06 2.69 16.74
N SER A 57 -33.10 2.28 15.91
CA SER A 57 -33.33 1.90 14.52
C SER A 57 -33.72 0.42 14.39
N ARG A 58 -34.59 0.11 13.42
CA ARG A 58 -34.96 -1.27 13.09
C ARG A 58 -33.79 -2.07 12.49
N THR A 59 -32.82 -1.39 11.89
CA THR A 59 -31.61 -1.98 11.27
C THR A 59 -30.35 -1.22 11.73
N PRO A 60 -29.80 -1.57 12.90
CA PRO A 60 -28.65 -0.86 13.47
C PRO A 60 -27.39 -1.01 12.61
N GLU A 61 -27.11 -2.22 12.11
CA GLU A 61 -25.87 -2.51 11.37
C GLU A 61 -25.77 -1.73 10.05
N ASP A 62 -26.86 -1.63 9.30
CA ASP A 62 -26.90 -0.88 8.04
C ASP A 62 -26.72 0.62 8.26
N PHE A 63 -27.31 1.17 9.33
CA PHE A 63 -27.15 2.58 9.70
C PHE A 63 -25.68 2.89 10.05
N LEU A 64 -25.06 2.05 10.90
CA LEU A 64 -23.66 2.23 11.30
C LEU A 64 -22.73 2.15 10.08
N LYS A 65 -22.95 1.17 9.20
CA LYS A 65 -22.19 0.99 7.95
C LYS A 65 -22.34 2.21 7.03
N LYS A 66 -23.55 2.75 6.90
CA LYS A 66 -23.79 3.94 6.06
C LYS A 66 -23.19 5.20 6.67
N TYR A 67 -23.25 5.37 7.98
CA TYR A 67 -22.60 6.48 8.66
C TYR A 67 -21.08 6.43 8.46
N ASP A 68 -20.46 5.25 8.61
CA ASP A 68 -19.01 5.10 8.43
C ASP A 68 -18.59 5.29 6.96
N GLU A 69 -19.43 4.87 5.99
CA GLU A 69 -19.27 5.18 4.56
C GLU A 69 -19.30 6.70 4.32
N LEU A 70 -20.27 7.42 4.89
CA LEU A 70 -20.38 8.88 4.74
C LEU A 70 -19.26 9.64 5.48
N LYS A 71 -18.79 9.12 6.60
CA LYS A 71 -17.65 9.69 7.33
C LYS A 71 -16.35 9.53 6.53
N SER A 72 -16.13 8.37 5.91
CA SER A 72 -14.97 8.15 5.03
C SER A 72 -14.98 9.03 3.78
N LYS A 73 -16.15 9.50 3.35
CA LYS A 73 -16.34 10.43 2.22
C LYS A 73 -16.22 11.92 2.61
N ASN A 74 -15.89 12.25 3.87
CA ASN A 74 -15.78 13.63 4.37
C ASN A 74 -17.01 14.51 4.07
N THR A 75 -18.21 13.94 4.20
CA THR A 75 -19.45 14.69 3.99
C THR A 75 -19.58 15.83 5.02
N ARG A 76 -19.78 17.07 4.56
CA ARG A 76 -19.86 18.26 5.44
C ARG A 76 -21.02 18.13 6.44
N ASN A 77 -20.78 18.51 7.69
CA ASN A 77 -21.77 18.61 8.78
C ASN A 77 -22.52 17.31 9.13
N LEU A 78 -21.94 16.13 8.85
CA LEU A 78 -22.54 14.84 9.21
C LEU A 78 -22.75 14.68 10.72
N ASP A 79 -21.72 14.99 11.52
CA ASP A 79 -21.76 14.84 12.98
C ASP A 79 -22.79 15.76 13.66
N PRO A 80 -22.89 17.06 13.29
CA PRO A 80 -23.98 17.93 13.73
C PRO A 80 -25.38 17.41 13.35
N LEU A 81 -25.54 16.85 12.14
CA LEU A 81 -26.83 16.33 11.66
C LEU A 81 -27.26 15.08 12.45
N VAL A 82 -26.34 14.15 12.70
CA VAL A 82 -26.61 12.95 13.52
C VAL A 82 -26.90 13.33 14.97
N TYR A 83 -26.20 14.33 15.51
CA TYR A 83 -26.52 14.86 16.83
C TYR A 83 -27.92 15.48 16.90
N LEU A 84 -28.30 16.28 15.89
CA LEU A 84 -29.65 16.86 15.80
C LEU A 84 -30.74 15.79 15.70
N LEU A 85 -30.53 14.77 14.87
CA LEU A 85 -31.46 13.64 14.76
C LEU A 85 -31.60 12.89 16.08
N SER A 86 -30.51 12.71 16.84
CA SER A 86 -30.54 12.09 18.16
C SER A 86 -31.32 12.92 19.16
N LYS A 87 -31.34 14.25 19.02
CA LYS A 87 -32.17 15.14 19.85
C LYS A 87 -33.63 15.13 19.43
N LEU A 88 -33.93 15.04 18.14
CA LEU A 88 -35.30 14.87 17.65
C LEU A 88 -35.91 13.54 18.11
N THR A 89 -35.11 12.48 18.25
CA THR A 89 -35.61 11.23 18.84
C THR A 89 -35.88 11.30 20.35
N GLU A 90 -35.32 12.28 21.07
CA GLU A 90 -35.57 12.47 22.51
C GLU A 90 -36.88 13.24 22.78
N ASP A 91 -37.34 14.06 21.81
CA ASP A 91 -38.54 14.88 21.96
C ASP A 91 -39.82 14.13 21.58
N LYS A 92 -40.54 13.66 22.61
CA LYS A 92 -41.75 12.84 22.49
C LYS A 92 -42.90 13.57 21.80
N GLU A 93 -43.03 14.88 21.94
CA GLU A 93 -44.13 15.65 21.35
C GLU A 93 -43.95 15.76 19.83
N THR A 94 -42.72 16.00 19.37
CA THR A 94 -42.41 16.05 17.93
C THR A 94 -42.57 14.69 17.26
N LEU A 95 -42.18 13.60 17.93
CA LEU A 95 -42.38 12.24 17.44
C LEU A 95 -43.87 11.88 17.31
N GLN A 96 -44.68 12.25 18.30
CA GLN A 96 -46.14 12.05 18.23
C GLN A 96 -46.75 12.87 17.11
N TYR A 97 -46.36 14.14 16.94
CA TYR A 97 -46.85 14.98 15.85
C TYR A 97 -46.46 14.42 14.47
N LEU A 98 -45.22 13.98 14.28
CA LEU A 98 -44.76 13.39 13.01
C LEU A 98 -45.47 12.06 12.71
N GLN A 99 -45.73 11.23 13.72
CA GLN A 99 -46.50 10.00 13.56
C GLN A 99 -47.97 10.29 13.23
N GLN A 100 -48.58 11.28 13.90
CA GLN A 100 -49.94 11.74 13.61
C GLN A 100 -50.05 12.25 12.17
N ASN A 101 -49.12 13.09 11.74
CA ASN A 101 -49.11 13.68 10.40
C ASN A 101 -48.82 12.63 9.30
N ALA A 102 -47.95 11.65 9.58
CA ALA A 102 -47.73 10.49 8.71
C ALA A 102 -48.99 9.62 8.60
N LYS A 103 -49.72 9.45 9.71
CA LYS A 103 -50.98 8.70 9.74
C LYS A 103 -52.09 9.45 9.00
N GLU A 104 -52.23 10.75 9.19
CA GLU A 104 -53.15 11.61 8.44
C GLU A 104 -52.85 11.62 6.94
N ARG A 105 -51.57 11.65 6.54
CA ARG A 105 -51.19 11.53 5.11
C ARG A 105 -51.47 10.14 4.54
N ALA A 106 -51.27 9.08 5.32
CA ALA A 106 -51.59 7.73 4.89
C ALA A 106 -53.12 7.52 4.79
N GLU A 107 -53.88 8.10 5.70
CA GLU A 107 -55.35 8.10 5.69
C GLU A 107 -55.92 8.95 4.53
N LEU A 108 -55.32 10.12 4.24
CA LEU A 108 -55.65 10.94 3.06
C LEU A 108 -55.32 10.21 1.74
N ALA A 109 -54.20 9.50 1.68
CA ALA A 109 -53.82 8.70 0.52
C ALA A 109 -54.74 7.46 0.34
N ALA A 110 -55.22 6.88 1.44
CA ALA A 110 -56.17 5.77 1.41
C ALA A 110 -57.61 6.23 1.05
N ALA A 111 -58.03 7.41 1.52
CA ALA A 111 -59.33 8.00 1.21
C ALA A 111 -59.46 8.43 -0.27
N ALA A 112 -58.35 8.80 -0.93
CA ALA A 112 -58.32 9.16 -2.34
C ALA A 112 -58.56 7.98 -3.31
N VAL A 113 -58.54 6.73 -2.84
CA VAL A 113 -58.70 5.52 -3.67
C VAL A 113 -60.16 5.02 -3.69
N GLY A 114 -61.05 5.57 -2.84
CA GLY A 114 -62.39 5.03 -2.57
C GLY A 114 -63.60 5.63 -3.31
N SER A 115 -63.46 6.64 -4.17
CA SER A 115 -64.61 7.21 -4.89
C SER A 115 -64.33 7.40 -6.37
N SER A 116 -64.93 6.55 -7.19
CA SER A 116 -64.77 6.49 -8.64
C SER A 116 -65.67 7.47 -9.39
N THR A 117 -65.16 7.89 -10.55
CA THR A 117 -65.81 8.19 -11.85
C THR A 117 -66.42 9.57 -12.17
N THR A 118 -65.86 10.10 -13.27
CA THR A 118 -66.40 10.96 -14.36
C THR A 118 -66.54 12.48 -14.17
N SER A 119 -65.57 13.25 -14.71
CA SER A 119 -65.63 13.92 -16.03
C SER A 119 -65.06 15.36 -16.07
N ILE A 120 -64.16 15.57 -17.05
CA ILE A 120 -63.95 16.78 -17.89
C ILE A 120 -62.96 17.91 -17.45
N ASN A 121 -61.96 18.07 -18.34
CA ASN A 121 -61.23 19.26 -18.85
C ASN A 121 -59.80 19.64 -18.38
N VAL A 122 -58.99 19.80 -19.44
CA VAL A 122 -57.53 20.01 -19.69
C VAL A 122 -57.31 21.54 -19.87
N PRO A 123 -56.10 22.18 -19.69
CA PRO A 123 -54.86 21.82 -20.39
C PRO A 123 -53.45 22.08 -19.78
N ALA A 124 -52.47 21.37 -20.39
CA ALA A 124 -51.02 21.63 -20.56
C ALA A 124 -50.11 21.51 -19.31
N ALA A 125 -48.92 20.88 -19.30
CA ALA A 125 -48.06 20.28 -20.30
C ALA A 125 -47.07 19.27 -19.63
N ALA A 126 -46.36 18.49 -20.45
CA ALA A 126 -45.31 17.50 -20.13
C ALA A 126 -45.80 16.09 -19.77
N SER A 127 -46.13 15.34 -20.82
CA SER A 127 -46.38 13.89 -20.85
C SER A 127 -45.18 13.11 -20.34
N LYS A 128 -45.36 12.41 -19.20
CA LYS A 128 -44.46 11.36 -18.73
C LYS A 128 -44.71 10.10 -19.57
N ILE A 129 -43.67 9.68 -20.29
CA ILE A 129 -43.59 8.43 -21.05
C ILE A 129 -44.03 7.26 -20.15
N SER A 130 -44.94 6.42 -20.65
CA SER A 130 -45.44 5.26 -19.92
C SER A 130 -44.35 4.19 -19.80
N MET A 131 -44.34 3.39 -18.71
CA MET A 131 -43.28 2.38 -18.48
C MET A 131 -43.16 1.35 -19.62
N GLN A 132 -44.23 1.09 -20.38
CA GLN A 132 -44.18 0.20 -21.54
C GLN A 132 -43.44 0.84 -22.72
N GLU A 133 -43.68 2.12 -23.01
CA GLU A 133 -42.90 2.87 -24.01
C GLU A 133 -41.45 3.06 -23.57
N LEU A 134 -41.18 3.16 -22.27
CA LEU A 134 -39.81 3.19 -21.73
C LEU A 134 -39.10 1.84 -21.94
N GLU A 135 -39.80 0.72 -21.78
CA GLU A 135 -39.24 -0.62 -22.01
C GLU A 135 -39.03 -0.88 -23.52
N GLU A 136 -39.92 -0.39 -24.38
CA GLU A 136 -39.78 -0.44 -25.84
C GLU A 136 -38.67 0.48 -26.35
N LEU A 137 -38.56 1.71 -25.81
CA LEU A 137 -37.42 2.61 -26.05
C LEU A 137 -36.13 2.01 -25.51
N ARG A 138 -36.14 1.30 -24.38
CA ARG A 138 -34.95 0.61 -23.84
C ARG A 138 -34.54 -0.57 -24.70
N LYS A 139 -35.51 -1.25 -25.34
CA LYS A 139 -35.27 -2.31 -26.32
C LYS A 139 -34.74 -1.76 -27.64
N GLN A 140 -35.27 -0.62 -28.10
CA GLN A 140 -34.81 0.08 -29.31
C GLN A 140 -33.47 0.80 -29.12
N LEU A 141 -33.22 1.46 -27.98
CA LEU A 141 -31.91 1.98 -27.57
C LEU A 141 -30.93 0.84 -27.33
N GLY A 142 -31.40 -0.30 -26.80
CA GLY A 142 -30.63 -1.53 -26.70
C GLY A 142 -30.18 -2.04 -28.06
N SER A 143 -31.04 -1.99 -29.09
CA SER A 143 -30.69 -2.38 -30.47
C SER A 143 -29.87 -1.35 -31.24
N VAL A 144 -29.91 -0.08 -30.86
CA VAL A 144 -29.05 0.98 -31.45
C VAL A 144 -27.68 1.03 -30.76
N ALA A 145 -27.58 0.65 -29.49
CA ALA A 145 -26.33 0.61 -28.72
C ALA A 145 -25.44 -0.63 -29.01
N THR A 146 -25.99 -1.69 -29.63
CA THR A 146 -25.24 -2.91 -29.95
C THR A 146 -24.09 -2.71 -30.95
N GLY A 147 -24.02 -1.56 -31.63
CA GLY A 147 -22.89 -1.22 -32.51
C GLY A 147 -21.60 -0.77 -31.81
N SER A 148 -21.60 -0.55 -30.47
CA SER A 148 -20.50 0.19 -29.79
C SER A 148 -20.03 -0.36 -28.43
N THR A 149 -20.42 -1.59 -28.07
CA THR A 149 -20.21 -2.16 -26.72
C THR A 149 -18.72 -2.40 -26.36
N LEU A 150 -17.86 -2.65 -27.35
CA LEU A 150 -16.43 -2.93 -27.11
C LEU A 150 -15.61 -1.67 -26.80
N GLN A 151 -15.82 -0.57 -27.53
CA GLN A 151 -15.13 0.70 -27.28
C GLN A 151 -15.51 1.30 -25.92
N GLN A 152 -16.79 1.26 -25.54
CA GLN A 152 -17.22 1.76 -24.23
C GLN A 152 -16.67 0.93 -23.05
N SER A 153 -16.60 -0.40 -23.17
CA SER A 153 -16.04 -1.25 -22.12
C SER A 153 -14.52 -1.11 -21.96
N LEU A 154 -13.79 -0.93 -23.07
CA LEU A 154 -12.36 -0.62 -23.05
C LEU A 154 -12.10 0.76 -22.42
N GLU A 155 -12.86 1.79 -22.80
CA GLU A 155 -12.67 3.15 -22.24
C GLU A 155 -12.99 3.22 -20.74
N LEU A 156 -13.99 2.47 -20.27
CA LEU A 156 -14.26 2.33 -18.84
C LEU A 156 -13.10 1.66 -18.10
N LYS A 157 -12.51 0.60 -18.67
CA LYS A 157 -11.35 -0.08 -18.08
C LYS A 157 -10.13 0.83 -18.00
N ARG A 158 -9.86 1.55 -19.09
CA ARG A 158 -8.84 2.59 -19.22
C ARG A 158 -8.99 3.70 -18.17
N LYS A 159 -10.21 4.21 -17.99
CA LYS A 159 -10.54 5.19 -16.94
C LYS A 159 -10.29 4.65 -15.53
N MET A 160 -10.67 3.40 -15.26
CA MET A 160 -10.38 2.77 -13.95
C MET A 160 -8.87 2.63 -13.70
N LEU A 161 -8.08 2.30 -14.74
CA LEU A 161 -6.62 2.21 -14.63
C LEU A 161 -6.00 3.59 -14.35
N ARG A 162 -6.47 4.63 -15.06
CA ARG A 162 -6.10 6.03 -14.77
C ARG A 162 -6.43 6.44 -13.35
N ASP A 163 -7.64 6.15 -12.88
CA ASP A 163 -8.07 6.53 -11.53
C ASP A 163 -7.25 5.80 -10.45
N LYS A 164 -6.83 4.54 -10.71
CA LYS A 164 -5.92 3.81 -9.82
C LYS A 164 -4.51 4.41 -9.82
N GLN A 165 -3.97 4.75 -10.99
CA GLN A 165 -2.63 5.33 -11.13
C GLN A 165 -2.57 6.76 -10.56
N ASN A 166 -3.58 7.60 -10.83
CA ASN A 166 -3.68 8.96 -10.28
C ASN A 166 -3.86 8.97 -8.75
N LYS A 167 -4.51 7.96 -8.17
CA LYS A 167 -4.60 7.82 -6.70
C LYS A 167 -3.26 7.45 -6.05
N LYS A 168 -2.39 6.76 -6.78
CA LYS A 168 -1.08 6.32 -6.29
C LYS A 168 0.00 7.39 -6.52
N ASN A 169 -0.04 8.08 -7.65
CA ASN A 169 0.93 9.10 -8.05
C ASN A 169 0.36 10.51 -7.93
N SER A 170 0.40 11.06 -6.71
CA SER A 170 -0.18 12.36 -6.34
C SER A 170 0.42 13.60 -7.03
N GLY A 171 1.31 13.44 -8.02
CA GLY A 171 2.04 14.56 -8.63
C GLY A 171 2.41 14.41 -10.12
N GLN A 172 2.16 13.27 -10.75
CA GLN A 172 2.43 13.06 -12.19
C GLN A 172 1.19 12.51 -12.88
N HIS A 173 0.41 13.40 -13.48
CA HIS A 173 -0.71 12.99 -14.33
C HIS A 173 -0.18 12.43 -15.66
N LEU A 174 -0.54 11.18 -15.96
CA LEU A 174 -0.20 10.55 -17.22
C LEU A 174 -0.90 11.29 -18.38
N PRO A 175 -0.21 11.51 -19.52
CA PRO A 175 -0.82 12.10 -20.69
C PRO A 175 -1.93 11.20 -21.24
N ILE A 176 -3.02 11.81 -21.70
CA ILE A 176 -4.15 11.13 -22.32
C ILE A 176 -4.04 11.33 -23.84
N PHE A 177 -4.22 10.26 -24.62
CA PHE A 177 -4.33 10.43 -26.06
C PHE A 177 -5.62 11.21 -26.41
N PRO A 178 -5.57 12.10 -27.40
CA PRO A 178 -6.78 12.78 -27.87
C PRO A 178 -7.88 11.79 -28.27
N ALA A 179 -9.16 12.15 -28.06
CA ALA A 179 -10.31 11.30 -28.37
C ALA A 179 -10.30 10.74 -29.81
N TRP A 180 -9.80 11.52 -30.77
CA TRP A 180 -9.71 11.11 -32.18
C TRP A 180 -8.78 9.91 -32.42
N VAL A 181 -7.81 9.63 -31.53
CA VAL A 181 -6.94 8.44 -31.59
C VAL A 181 -7.72 7.17 -31.27
N TYR A 182 -8.77 7.26 -30.45
CA TYR A 182 -9.60 6.13 -30.05
C TYR A 182 -10.84 5.96 -30.93
N GLU A 183 -11.39 7.08 -31.42
CA GLU A 183 -12.59 7.13 -32.27
C GLU A 183 -12.30 6.79 -33.73
N ARG A 184 -11.09 7.12 -34.21
CA ARG A 184 -10.61 6.64 -35.50
C ARG A 184 -9.69 5.46 -35.20
N PRO A 185 -10.05 4.23 -35.58
CA PRO A 185 -9.02 3.23 -35.78
C PRO A 185 -7.96 3.91 -36.66
N ALA A 186 -6.70 3.95 -36.24
CA ALA A 186 -5.66 4.31 -37.19
C ALA A 186 -5.80 3.38 -38.42
N LEU A 187 -5.16 3.71 -39.55
CA LEU A 187 -5.10 2.85 -40.74
C LEU A 187 -4.32 1.55 -40.41
N ILE A 188 -4.84 0.79 -39.45
CA ILE A 188 -4.30 -0.40 -38.84
C ILE A 188 -4.93 -1.48 -39.66
N GLY A 189 -4.10 -2.24 -40.37
CA GLY A 189 -4.52 -3.42 -41.14
C GLY A 189 -5.04 -4.51 -40.20
N ASP A 190 -6.17 -4.28 -39.55
CA ASP A 190 -6.92 -5.25 -38.73
C ASP A 190 -8.38 -5.31 -39.19
N PHE A 191 -8.57 -5.45 -40.52
CA PHE A 191 -9.82 -5.52 -41.29
C PHE A 191 -10.92 -4.55 -40.80
N LEU A 192 -11.09 -3.44 -41.51
CA LEU A 192 -12.03 -2.38 -41.16
C LEU A 192 -13.48 -2.88 -41.18
N ILE A 193 -14.14 -2.87 -40.02
CA ILE A 193 -15.57 -3.14 -39.91
C ILE A 193 -16.33 -1.90 -40.40
N GLY A 194 -16.83 -1.93 -41.64
CA GLY A 194 -17.82 -0.97 -42.14
C GLY A 194 -17.38 -0.05 -43.28
N ALA A 195 -16.17 -0.19 -43.83
CA ALA A 195 -15.78 0.55 -45.04
C ALA A 195 -16.09 -0.27 -46.30
N GLY A 196 -17.35 -0.16 -46.75
CA GLY A 196 -17.70 -0.36 -48.16
C GLY A 196 -17.89 -1.81 -48.59
N ILE A 197 -19.15 -2.14 -48.88
CA ILE A 197 -19.50 -2.97 -50.03
C ILE A 197 -18.57 -2.55 -51.18
N SER A 198 -17.60 -3.39 -51.54
CA SER A 198 -16.90 -3.21 -52.80
C SER A 198 -17.97 -3.26 -53.89
N THR A 199 -18.26 -2.11 -54.50
CA THR A 199 -19.23 -1.94 -55.59
C THR A 199 -18.76 -2.52 -56.92
N ASP A 200 -17.76 -3.41 -56.90
CA ASP A 200 -17.42 -4.25 -58.04
C ASP A 200 -17.97 -5.64 -57.79
N THR A 201 -19.08 -5.95 -58.45
CA THR A 201 -19.67 -7.28 -58.53
C THR A 201 -18.62 -8.24 -59.11
N ALA A 202 -17.86 -8.90 -58.25
CA ALA A 202 -16.85 -9.87 -58.68
C ALA A 202 -17.52 -10.98 -59.49
N LEU A 203 -16.95 -11.29 -60.66
CA LEU A 203 -17.35 -12.47 -61.43
C LEU A 203 -17.21 -13.72 -60.54
N PRO A 204 -18.21 -14.63 -60.54
CA PRO A 204 -18.14 -15.84 -59.73
C PRO A 204 -16.92 -16.66 -60.15
N ILE A 205 -16.02 -16.91 -59.19
CA ILE A 205 -14.70 -17.53 -59.42
C ILE A 205 -14.80 -18.85 -60.19
N GLY A 206 -15.89 -19.60 -60.00
CA GLY A 206 -16.14 -20.88 -60.66
C GLY A 206 -16.24 -20.82 -62.20
N THR A 207 -16.35 -19.63 -62.79
CA THR A 207 -16.38 -19.43 -64.25
C THR A 207 -14.99 -19.26 -64.88
N LEU A 208 -13.94 -19.11 -64.07
CA LEU A 208 -12.56 -18.90 -64.54
C LEU A 208 -11.81 -20.24 -64.69
N PRO A 209 -10.82 -20.34 -65.61
CA PRO A 209 -9.89 -21.47 -65.64
C PRO A 209 -9.13 -21.63 -64.31
N LEU A 210 -8.77 -22.85 -63.93
CA LEU A 210 -8.10 -23.16 -62.64
C LEU A 210 -6.86 -22.29 -62.36
N ALA A 211 -6.04 -21.98 -63.37
CA ALA A 211 -4.87 -21.12 -63.22
C ALA A 211 -5.23 -19.64 -62.92
N SER A 212 -6.33 -19.14 -63.50
CA SER A 212 -6.85 -17.80 -63.23
C SER A 212 -7.56 -17.73 -61.87
N GLN A 213 -8.22 -18.82 -61.46
CA GLN A 213 -8.76 -18.95 -60.10
C GLN A 213 -7.64 -18.92 -59.06
N GLU A 214 -6.57 -19.69 -59.26
CA GLU A 214 -5.40 -19.71 -58.36
C GLU A 214 -4.76 -18.32 -58.25
N SER A 215 -4.52 -17.64 -59.37
CA SER A 215 -3.92 -16.30 -59.37
C SER A 215 -4.77 -15.27 -58.63
N ALA A 216 -6.10 -15.27 -58.84
CA ALA A 216 -7.01 -14.34 -58.18
C ALA A 216 -7.10 -14.59 -56.66
N VAL A 217 -7.07 -15.87 -56.25
CA VAL A 217 -7.09 -16.25 -54.82
C VAL A 217 -5.77 -15.92 -54.14
N VAL A 218 -4.64 -16.06 -54.83
CA VAL A 218 -3.33 -15.66 -54.30
C VAL A 218 -3.26 -14.14 -54.09
N GLU A 219 -3.79 -13.34 -55.01
CA GLU A 219 -3.89 -11.88 -54.85
C GLU A 219 -4.73 -11.51 -53.62
N ASP A 220 -5.90 -12.14 -53.48
CA ASP A 220 -6.77 -11.97 -52.31
C ASP A 220 -6.12 -12.39 -50.99
N LEU A 221 -5.41 -13.52 -50.98
CA LEU A 221 -4.70 -14.00 -49.79
C LEU A 221 -3.60 -13.02 -49.37
N LEU A 222 -2.91 -12.37 -50.30
CA LEU A 222 -1.91 -11.35 -49.97
C LEU A 222 -2.55 -10.14 -49.28
N TYR A 223 -3.73 -9.70 -49.71
CA TYR A 223 -4.49 -8.65 -49.01
C TYR A 223 -4.91 -9.09 -47.60
N VAL A 224 -5.40 -10.33 -47.46
CA VAL A 224 -5.80 -10.91 -46.17
C VAL A 224 -4.62 -11.04 -45.20
N LEU A 225 -3.42 -11.37 -45.68
CA LEU A 225 -2.21 -11.44 -44.87
C LEU A 225 -1.71 -10.07 -44.37
N VAL A 226 -2.07 -8.98 -45.04
CA VAL A 226 -1.80 -7.60 -44.59
C VAL A 226 -2.90 -7.09 -43.64
N GLY A 227 -4.04 -7.79 -43.57
CA GLY A 227 -5.19 -7.43 -42.75
C GLY A 227 -6.23 -6.57 -43.46
N VAL A 228 -6.35 -6.73 -44.79
CA VAL A 228 -7.38 -6.11 -45.64
C VAL A 228 -8.30 -7.20 -46.17
N ASP A 229 -9.61 -6.93 -46.26
CA ASP A 229 -10.55 -7.90 -46.82
C ASP A 229 -10.29 -8.11 -48.32
N GLY A 230 -10.29 -9.38 -48.74
CA GLY A 230 -10.21 -9.77 -50.15
C GLY A 230 -11.59 -9.78 -50.83
N ARG A 231 -11.62 -9.99 -52.15
CA ARG A 231 -12.87 -10.04 -52.94
C ARG A 231 -13.66 -11.33 -52.74
N TYR A 232 -12.96 -12.44 -52.51
CA TYR A 232 -13.47 -13.80 -52.38
C TYR A 232 -13.22 -14.40 -50.98
N VAL A 233 -12.33 -13.78 -50.20
CA VAL A 233 -12.05 -14.13 -48.80
C VAL A 233 -12.33 -12.91 -47.92
N SER A 234 -13.36 -13.00 -47.07
CA SER A 234 -13.78 -11.91 -46.18
C SER A 234 -13.65 -12.31 -44.72
N ALA A 235 -13.22 -11.37 -43.88
CA ALA A 235 -13.14 -11.58 -42.44
C ALA A 235 -14.53 -11.46 -41.79
N GLN A 236 -14.85 -12.38 -40.89
CA GLN A 236 -16.07 -12.28 -40.09
C GLN A 236 -15.90 -11.26 -38.96
N PRO A 237 -16.97 -10.53 -38.59
CA PRO A 237 -16.95 -9.64 -37.44
C PRO A 237 -16.67 -10.43 -36.15
N LEU A 238 -15.74 -9.92 -35.32
CA LEU A 238 -15.35 -10.59 -34.07
C LEU A 238 -16.52 -10.69 -33.09
N ALA A 239 -16.83 -11.91 -32.65
CA ALA A 239 -17.64 -12.16 -31.46
C ALA A 239 -16.73 -12.30 -30.22
N GLY A 240 -16.31 -11.17 -29.63
CA GLY A 240 -15.57 -11.15 -28.35
C GLY A 240 -14.04 -11.14 -28.46
N ARG A 241 -13.33 -11.90 -27.59
CA ARG A 241 -11.85 -11.99 -27.51
C ARG A 241 -11.28 -13.24 -28.22
N GLN A 242 -11.98 -13.75 -29.23
CA GLN A 242 -11.56 -14.94 -30.00
C GLN A 242 -10.77 -14.56 -31.26
N SER A 243 -9.99 -15.50 -31.78
CA SER A 243 -9.29 -15.35 -33.06
C SER A 243 -10.29 -15.12 -34.19
N ARG A 244 -9.94 -14.23 -35.12
CA ARG A 244 -10.80 -13.86 -36.25
C ARG A 244 -11.01 -15.07 -37.18
N THR A 245 -12.25 -15.30 -37.62
CA THR A 245 -12.63 -16.34 -38.58
C THR A 245 -12.86 -15.74 -39.97
N PHE A 246 -12.67 -16.53 -41.01
CA PHE A 246 -12.75 -16.07 -42.40
C PHE A 246 -13.78 -16.89 -43.19
N LEU A 247 -14.52 -16.22 -44.07
CA LEU A 247 -15.42 -16.82 -45.05
C LEU A 247 -14.70 -16.93 -46.39
N VAL A 248 -14.75 -18.13 -46.97
CA VAL A 248 -14.20 -18.42 -48.30
C VAL A 248 -15.36 -18.73 -49.25
N ASP A 249 -15.30 -18.22 -50.48
CA ASP A 249 -16.35 -18.45 -51.49
C ASP A 249 -16.58 -19.97 -51.73
N PRO A 250 -17.82 -20.47 -51.57
CA PRO A 250 -18.17 -21.88 -51.74
C PRO A 250 -18.09 -22.39 -53.19
N ASN A 251 -17.79 -21.54 -54.18
CA ASN A 251 -17.61 -21.93 -55.58
C ASN A 251 -16.15 -22.22 -55.97
N LEU A 252 -15.19 -22.12 -55.03
CA LEU A 252 -13.79 -22.51 -55.28
C LEU A 252 -13.64 -24.03 -55.48
N ASP A 253 -12.65 -24.45 -56.26
CA ASP A 253 -12.24 -25.86 -56.30
C ASP A 253 -11.83 -26.37 -54.90
N LEU A 254 -12.16 -27.62 -54.59
CA LEU A 254 -11.95 -28.20 -53.26
C LEU A 254 -10.46 -28.23 -52.86
N SER A 255 -9.57 -28.49 -53.82
CA SER A 255 -8.13 -28.59 -53.56
C SER A 255 -7.51 -27.23 -53.20
N ILE A 256 -7.93 -26.17 -53.90
CA ILE A 256 -7.52 -24.78 -53.64
C ILE A 256 -8.08 -24.32 -52.30
N ARG A 257 -9.35 -24.65 -52.02
CA ARG A 257 -10.01 -24.32 -50.75
C ARG A 257 -9.32 -24.93 -49.54
N GLU A 258 -8.90 -26.19 -49.61
CA GLU A 258 -8.15 -26.82 -48.52
C GLU A 258 -6.81 -26.11 -48.25
N LEU A 259 -6.07 -25.71 -49.28
CA LEU A 259 -4.82 -24.96 -49.14
C LEU A 259 -5.05 -23.57 -48.55
N VAL A 260 -6.09 -22.87 -48.99
CA VAL A 260 -6.51 -21.58 -48.43
C VAL A 260 -6.80 -21.73 -46.94
N HIS A 261 -7.59 -22.73 -46.52
CA HIS A 261 -7.90 -22.98 -45.10
C HIS A 261 -6.67 -23.27 -44.24
N ARG A 262 -5.57 -23.76 -44.81
CA ARG A 262 -4.31 -23.93 -44.08
C ARG A 262 -3.57 -22.60 -43.85
N ILE A 263 -3.71 -21.63 -44.76
CA ILE A 263 -3.05 -20.31 -44.68
C ILE A 263 -3.81 -19.33 -43.78
N LEU A 264 -5.15 -19.39 -43.78
CA LEU A 264 -6.01 -18.44 -43.03
C LEU A 264 -5.70 -18.28 -41.53
N PRO A 265 -5.29 -19.31 -40.77
CA PRO A 265 -4.89 -19.15 -39.37
C PRO A 265 -3.80 -18.10 -39.14
N VAL A 266 -2.91 -17.89 -40.12
CA VAL A 266 -1.84 -16.88 -40.02
C VAL A 266 -2.42 -15.48 -39.97
N ALA A 267 -3.41 -15.20 -40.83
CA ALA A 267 -4.10 -13.92 -40.85
C ALA A 267 -4.91 -13.70 -39.57
N ALA A 268 -5.48 -14.77 -38.99
CA ALA A 268 -6.15 -14.70 -37.69
C ALA A 268 -5.17 -14.34 -36.56
N SER A 269 -3.99 -14.97 -36.54
CA SER A 269 -2.93 -14.69 -35.57
C SER A 269 -2.34 -13.29 -35.74
N TYR A 270 -2.12 -12.84 -36.98
CA TYR A 270 -1.68 -11.48 -37.28
C TYR A 270 -2.68 -10.42 -36.80
N SER A 271 -3.98 -10.64 -37.03
CA SER A 271 -5.06 -9.79 -36.51
C SER A 271 -5.02 -9.71 -34.98
N ALA A 272 -4.91 -10.85 -34.29
CA ALA A 272 -4.84 -10.89 -32.83
C ALA A 272 -3.62 -10.12 -32.27
N VAL A 273 -2.45 -10.27 -32.88
CA VAL A 273 -1.22 -9.58 -32.46
C VAL A 273 -1.31 -8.07 -32.74
N THR A 274 -1.83 -7.67 -33.90
CA THR A 274 -1.98 -6.26 -34.27
C THR A 274 -2.96 -5.54 -33.34
N ARG A 275 -4.08 -6.19 -33.01
CA ARG A 275 -5.04 -5.68 -32.01
C ARG A 275 -4.41 -5.51 -30.63
N PHE A 276 -3.64 -6.50 -30.19
CA PHE A 276 -2.92 -6.45 -28.92
C PHE A 276 -1.92 -5.30 -28.86
N ILE A 277 -1.13 -5.12 -29.92
CA ILE A 277 -0.13 -4.03 -30.01
C ILE A 277 -0.83 -2.68 -29.84
N GLU A 278 -1.97 -2.46 -30.48
CA GLU A 278 -2.69 -1.19 -30.38
C GLU A 278 -3.28 -0.96 -28.99
N GLU A 279 -3.98 -1.96 -28.44
CA GLU A 279 -4.56 -1.87 -27.09
C GLU A 279 -3.50 -1.59 -26.04
N LYS A 280 -2.38 -2.34 -26.08
CA LYS A 280 -1.31 -2.24 -25.07
C LYS A 280 -0.36 -1.08 -25.29
N SER A 281 -0.35 -0.43 -26.45
CA SER A 281 0.45 0.80 -26.66
C SER A 281 -0.17 2.04 -25.99
N SER A 282 -1.40 1.93 -25.49
CA SER A 282 -2.02 3.01 -24.70
C SER A 282 -1.26 3.23 -23.38
N PHE A 283 -1.11 4.49 -22.96
CA PHE A 283 -0.30 4.85 -21.78
C PHE A 283 -0.68 4.07 -20.51
N GLU A 284 -1.96 3.73 -20.35
CA GLU A 284 -2.52 3.12 -19.13
C GLU A 284 -2.02 1.70 -18.84
N TYR A 285 -1.47 1.00 -19.84
CA TYR A 285 -1.07 -0.40 -19.74
C TYR A 285 0.37 -0.61 -19.25
N GLY A 286 1.10 0.47 -18.96
CA GLY A 286 2.43 0.41 -18.33
C GLY A 286 3.60 0.19 -19.30
N GLN A 287 4.82 0.49 -18.83
CA GLN A 287 6.05 0.46 -19.62
C GLN A 287 6.44 -0.95 -20.06
N VAL A 288 6.19 -1.96 -19.23
CA VAL A 288 6.51 -3.36 -19.57
C VAL A 288 5.69 -3.82 -20.79
N ASN A 289 4.39 -3.49 -20.80
CA ASN A 289 3.52 -3.80 -21.92
C ASN A 289 3.81 -2.94 -23.15
N HIS A 290 4.25 -1.68 -22.98
CA HIS A 290 4.74 -0.84 -24.09
C HIS A 290 5.96 -1.46 -24.76
N ALA A 291 6.93 -1.91 -23.98
CA ALA A 291 8.15 -2.55 -24.48
C ALA A 291 7.82 -3.89 -25.17
N LEU A 292 6.90 -4.68 -24.61
CA LEU A 292 6.41 -5.90 -25.25
C LEU A 292 5.71 -5.61 -26.58
N ALA A 293 4.82 -4.61 -26.63
CA ALA A 293 4.14 -4.20 -27.86
C ALA A 293 5.12 -3.70 -28.93
N ALA A 294 6.18 -2.98 -28.53
CA ALA A 294 7.24 -2.55 -29.43
C ALA A 294 8.04 -3.74 -30.00
N ALA A 295 8.36 -4.73 -29.17
CA ALA A 295 9.04 -5.95 -29.61
C ALA A 295 8.17 -6.76 -30.59
N MET A 296 6.88 -6.94 -30.28
CA MET A 296 5.92 -7.59 -31.17
C MET A 296 5.74 -6.83 -32.48
N ARG A 297 5.68 -5.49 -32.45
CA ARG A 297 5.59 -4.64 -33.66
C ARG A 297 6.80 -4.83 -34.59
N THR A 298 7.97 -5.07 -34.04
CA THR A 298 9.19 -5.36 -34.83
C THR A 298 9.04 -6.67 -35.59
N LEU A 299 8.50 -7.71 -34.95
CA LEU A 299 8.26 -9.01 -35.59
C LEU A 299 7.11 -8.95 -36.61
N VAL A 300 6.08 -8.15 -36.35
CA VAL A 300 5.01 -7.87 -37.31
C VAL A 300 5.56 -7.17 -38.55
N LYS A 301 6.51 -6.26 -38.40
CA LYS A 301 7.20 -5.62 -39.53
C LYS A 301 7.96 -6.63 -40.39
N GLU A 302 8.64 -7.61 -39.77
CA GLU A 302 9.32 -8.69 -40.51
C GLU A 302 8.34 -9.52 -41.34
N HIS A 303 7.15 -9.82 -40.78
CA HIS A 303 6.09 -10.49 -41.54
C HIS A 303 5.59 -9.65 -42.72
N LEU A 304 5.38 -8.35 -42.55
CA LEU A 304 4.97 -7.47 -43.65
C LEU A 304 6.04 -7.40 -44.76
N ILE A 305 7.33 -7.44 -44.40
CA ILE A 305 8.42 -7.54 -45.38
C ILE A 305 8.32 -8.86 -46.15
N LEU A 306 8.08 -9.99 -45.48
CA LEU A 306 7.85 -11.28 -46.14
C LEU A 306 6.66 -11.21 -47.12
N VAL A 307 5.54 -10.61 -46.71
CA VAL A 307 4.37 -10.46 -47.60
C VAL A 307 4.70 -9.58 -48.82
N SER A 308 5.47 -8.50 -48.64
CA SER A 308 5.92 -7.66 -49.77
C SER A 308 6.82 -8.41 -50.76
N GLN A 309 7.65 -9.33 -50.27
CA GLN A 309 8.48 -10.20 -51.11
C GLN A 309 7.63 -11.20 -51.89
N LEU A 310 6.58 -11.74 -51.26
CA LEU A 310 5.62 -12.64 -51.91
C LEU A 310 4.79 -11.91 -52.98
N GLU A 311 4.38 -10.68 -52.73
CA GLU A 311 3.70 -9.83 -53.72
C GLU A 311 4.59 -9.59 -54.95
N GLN A 312 5.88 -9.32 -54.74
CA GLN A 312 6.83 -9.17 -55.85
C GLN A 312 6.97 -10.45 -56.68
N LEU A 313 6.98 -11.62 -56.04
CA LEU A 313 7.00 -12.92 -56.74
C LEU A 313 5.69 -13.20 -57.49
N HIS A 314 4.55 -12.74 -56.95
CA HIS A 314 3.26 -12.82 -57.63
C HIS A 314 3.23 -11.97 -58.89
N ARG A 315 3.71 -10.72 -58.82
CA ARG A 315 3.82 -9.82 -59.99
C ARG A 315 4.71 -10.37 -61.10
N GLN A 316 5.69 -11.20 -60.76
CA GLN A 316 6.55 -11.90 -61.72
C GLN A 316 5.91 -13.17 -62.31
N GLY A 317 4.72 -13.57 -61.86
CA GLY A 317 4.02 -14.77 -62.30
C GLY A 317 4.64 -16.09 -61.80
N LEU A 318 5.54 -16.04 -60.80
CA LEU A 318 6.30 -17.19 -60.32
C LEU A 318 5.72 -17.82 -59.05
N LEU A 319 4.73 -17.17 -58.43
CA LEU A 319 4.10 -17.59 -57.18
C LEU A 319 2.88 -18.47 -57.45
N SER A 320 3.01 -19.77 -57.18
CA SER A 320 1.86 -20.67 -57.04
C SER A 320 1.39 -20.72 -55.58
N LEU A 321 0.17 -21.18 -55.35
CA LEU A 321 -0.42 -21.32 -54.02
C LEU A 321 0.38 -22.28 -53.13
N GLN A 322 0.97 -23.32 -53.72
CA GLN A 322 1.85 -24.25 -52.99
C GLN A 322 3.17 -23.58 -52.56
N LYS A 323 3.75 -22.73 -53.41
CA LYS A 323 4.94 -21.95 -53.05
C LYS A 323 4.61 -20.93 -51.96
N LEU A 324 3.45 -20.28 -52.04
CA LEU A 324 2.95 -19.38 -51.01
C LEU A 324 2.85 -20.10 -49.65
N TRP A 325 2.23 -21.29 -49.63
CA TRP A 325 2.13 -22.12 -48.42
C TRP A 325 3.51 -22.46 -47.83
N PHE A 326 4.47 -22.86 -48.67
CA PHE A 326 5.83 -23.18 -48.24
C PHE A 326 6.56 -21.99 -47.60
N TYR A 327 6.50 -20.80 -48.21
CA TYR A 327 7.18 -19.61 -47.69
C TYR A 327 6.53 -19.04 -46.43
N ILE A 328 5.22 -19.23 -46.24
CA ILE A 328 4.50 -18.76 -45.06
C ILE A 328 4.73 -19.65 -43.85
N GLN A 329 5.03 -20.95 -44.04
CA GLN A 329 5.13 -21.93 -42.96
C GLN A 329 6.00 -21.50 -41.75
N PRO A 330 7.19 -20.89 -41.92
CA PRO A 330 7.98 -20.36 -40.80
C PRO A 330 7.32 -19.18 -40.09
N ALA A 331 6.64 -18.31 -40.83
CA ALA A 331 5.89 -17.17 -40.29
C ALA A 331 4.63 -17.62 -39.52
N MET A 332 4.05 -18.77 -39.87
CA MET A 332 2.90 -19.31 -39.13
C MET A 332 3.24 -19.60 -37.68
N ARG A 333 4.35 -20.31 -37.46
CA ARG A 333 4.76 -20.74 -36.12
C ARG A 333 5.08 -19.54 -35.24
N THR A 334 5.80 -18.56 -35.77
CA THR A 334 6.15 -17.34 -35.05
C THR A 334 4.90 -16.52 -34.71
N MET A 335 3.99 -16.30 -35.67
CA MET A 335 2.74 -15.57 -35.43
C MET A 335 1.78 -16.30 -34.47
N ASP A 336 1.69 -17.62 -34.54
CA ASP A 336 0.87 -18.41 -33.61
C ASP A 336 1.37 -18.31 -32.17
N ILE A 337 2.69 -18.38 -31.95
CA ILE A 337 3.28 -18.17 -30.62
C ILE A 337 2.98 -16.75 -30.13
N LEU A 338 3.14 -15.73 -30.97
CA LEU A 338 2.83 -14.33 -30.62
C LEU A 338 1.35 -14.14 -30.26
N ALA A 339 0.43 -14.71 -31.04
CA ALA A 339 -1.00 -14.65 -30.76
C ALA A 339 -1.37 -15.40 -29.47
N SER A 340 -0.75 -16.55 -29.22
CA SER A 340 -0.91 -17.31 -27.98
C SER A 340 -0.42 -16.53 -26.75
N LEU A 341 0.70 -15.82 -26.87
CA LEU A 341 1.21 -14.94 -25.81
C LEU A 341 0.28 -13.73 -25.58
N ALA A 342 -0.13 -13.03 -26.64
CA ALA A 342 -1.04 -11.90 -26.58
C ALA A 342 -2.37 -12.28 -25.91
N THR A 343 -2.98 -13.39 -26.33
CA THR A 343 -4.23 -13.90 -25.74
C THR A 343 -4.06 -14.34 -24.28
N SER A 344 -2.89 -14.86 -23.90
CA SER A 344 -2.60 -15.23 -22.51
C SER A 344 -2.48 -14.00 -21.61
N VAL A 345 -1.79 -12.95 -22.07
CA VAL A 345 -1.66 -11.66 -21.35
C VAL A 345 -3.04 -10.99 -21.19
N ASP A 346 -3.88 -11.04 -22.23
CA ASP A 346 -5.23 -10.45 -22.17
C ASP A 346 -6.19 -11.24 -21.29
N LYS A 347 -6.10 -12.57 -21.26
CA LYS A 347 -6.89 -13.42 -20.35
C LYS A 347 -6.50 -13.19 -18.89
N GLY A 348 -5.19 -13.05 -18.62
CA GLY A 348 -4.67 -12.82 -17.27
C GLY A 348 -4.76 -11.37 -16.79
N GLU A 349 -5.16 -10.44 -17.65
CA GLU A 349 -5.12 -8.99 -17.42
C GLU A 349 -3.78 -8.54 -16.81
N CYS A 350 -2.69 -9.15 -17.28
CA CYS A 350 -1.36 -8.98 -16.68
C CYS A 350 -0.81 -7.57 -16.93
N LEU A 351 -0.23 -6.99 -15.88
CA LEU A 351 0.44 -5.70 -15.85
C LEU A 351 1.80 -5.86 -15.16
N GLY A 352 2.82 -5.11 -15.60
CA GLY A 352 4.14 -5.08 -14.97
C GLY A 352 4.77 -6.44 -14.74
N GLY A 353 5.07 -6.76 -13.48
CA GLY A 353 5.75 -7.98 -13.07
C GLY A 353 4.99 -9.27 -13.41
N SER A 354 3.65 -9.23 -13.43
CA SER A 354 2.83 -10.40 -13.81
C SER A 354 2.99 -10.77 -15.29
N THR A 355 3.16 -9.78 -16.18
CA THR A 355 3.45 -10.02 -17.60
C THR A 355 4.81 -10.69 -17.75
N LEU A 356 5.82 -10.26 -16.98
CA LEU A 356 7.15 -10.85 -17.00
C LEU A 356 7.16 -12.30 -16.50
N SER A 357 6.42 -12.61 -15.43
CA SER A 357 6.24 -14.00 -14.96
C SER A 357 5.63 -14.89 -16.04
N LEU A 358 4.58 -14.41 -16.72
CA LEU A 358 3.93 -15.17 -17.79
C LEU A 358 4.87 -15.42 -18.97
N LEU A 359 5.63 -14.41 -19.39
CA LEU A 359 6.60 -14.55 -20.48
C LEU A 359 7.72 -15.53 -20.11
N HIS A 360 8.23 -15.44 -18.88
CA HIS A 360 9.24 -16.35 -18.33
C HIS A 360 8.74 -17.81 -18.32
N ASP A 361 7.54 -18.06 -17.79
CA ASP A 361 6.96 -19.41 -17.70
C ASP A 361 6.71 -20.01 -19.09
N ARG A 362 6.35 -19.17 -20.07
CA ARG A 362 6.23 -19.56 -21.48
C ARG A 362 7.58 -19.88 -22.11
N SER A 363 8.63 -19.08 -21.84
CA SER A 363 9.99 -19.41 -22.27
C SER A 363 10.46 -20.78 -21.77
N PHE A 364 10.09 -21.17 -20.55
CA PHE A 364 10.40 -22.50 -20.00
C PHE A 364 9.54 -23.61 -20.62
N SER A 365 8.27 -23.33 -20.93
CA SER A 365 7.37 -24.29 -21.57
C SER A 365 7.86 -24.74 -22.96
N TYR A 366 8.62 -23.89 -23.65
CA TYR A 366 9.20 -24.17 -24.98
C TYR A 366 10.62 -24.76 -24.94
N THR A 367 11.08 -25.35 -23.83
CA THR A 367 12.44 -25.93 -23.71
C THR A 367 12.76 -27.00 -24.79
N GLY A 368 11.74 -27.64 -25.37
CA GLY A 368 11.91 -28.61 -26.48
C GLY A 368 12.03 -27.98 -27.88
N ASP A 369 11.76 -26.68 -28.03
CA ASP A 369 11.72 -25.98 -29.32
C ASP A 369 12.62 -24.74 -29.28
N SER A 370 13.83 -24.87 -29.83
CA SER A 370 14.86 -23.83 -29.79
C SER A 370 14.41 -22.51 -30.44
N GLN A 371 13.64 -22.56 -31.53
CA GLN A 371 13.20 -21.34 -32.23
C GLN A 371 12.13 -20.59 -31.44
N ALA A 372 11.16 -21.32 -30.88
CA ALA A 372 10.15 -20.72 -30.00
C ALA A 372 10.75 -20.18 -28.70
N GLN A 373 11.73 -20.89 -28.14
CA GLN A 373 12.42 -20.44 -26.94
C GLN A 373 13.21 -19.15 -27.18
N GLU A 374 13.92 -19.05 -28.31
CA GLU A 374 14.66 -17.83 -28.70
C GLU A 374 13.72 -16.64 -28.93
N LEU A 375 12.57 -16.87 -29.58
CA LEU A 375 11.52 -15.86 -29.76
C LEU A 375 10.99 -15.35 -28.40
N CYS A 376 10.60 -16.26 -27.51
CA CYS A 376 10.12 -15.91 -26.18
C CYS A 376 11.20 -15.22 -25.34
N LEU A 377 12.48 -15.61 -25.49
CA LEU A 377 13.61 -14.97 -24.85
C LEU A 377 13.79 -13.53 -25.33
N TYR A 378 13.73 -13.29 -26.64
CA TYR A 378 13.80 -11.96 -27.23
C TYR A 378 12.69 -11.05 -26.68
N LEU A 379 11.45 -11.54 -26.65
CA LEU A 379 10.31 -10.81 -26.09
C LEU A 379 10.47 -10.53 -24.60
N THR A 380 10.90 -11.52 -23.81
CA THR A 380 11.12 -11.37 -22.36
C THR A 380 12.23 -10.36 -22.07
N LYS A 381 13.33 -10.41 -22.84
CA LYS A 381 14.45 -9.47 -22.71
C LYS A 381 14.02 -8.04 -23.03
N ALA A 382 13.25 -7.84 -24.10
CA ALA A 382 12.74 -6.53 -24.46
C ALA A 382 11.73 -6.00 -23.43
N ALA A 383 10.79 -6.83 -22.99
CA ALA A 383 9.76 -6.45 -22.02
C ALA A 383 10.32 -6.16 -20.62
N SER A 384 11.40 -6.84 -20.21
CA SER A 384 12.02 -6.66 -18.90
C SER A 384 12.98 -5.48 -18.81
N ALA A 385 13.46 -4.94 -19.94
CA ALA A 385 14.37 -3.79 -19.97
C ALA A 385 13.91 -2.59 -19.12
N PRO A 386 12.66 -2.05 -19.24
CA PRO A 386 12.22 -0.94 -18.40
C PRO A 386 12.14 -1.32 -16.91
N TYR A 387 11.79 -2.57 -16.60
CA TYR A 387 11.73 -3.05 -15.21
C TYR A 387 13.14 -3.12 -14.59
N PHE A 388 14.13 -3.58 -15.35
CA PHE A 388 15.52 -3.61 -14.92
C PHE A 388 16.12 -2.20 -14.77
N GLU A 389 15.72 -1.23 -15.61
CA GLU A 389 16.16 0.16 -15.44
C GLU A 389 15.69 0.76 -14.10
N VAL A 390 14.44 0.49 -13.70
CA VAL A 390 13.93 0.90 -12.39
C VAL A 390 14.66 0.16 -11.26
N LEU A 391 14.89 -1.15 -11.43
CA LEU A 391 15.65 -1.96 -10.48
C LEU A 391 17.09 -1.45 -10.30
N GLU A 392 17.78 -1.06 -11.37
CA GLU A 392 19.12 -0.50 -11.33
C GLU A 392 19.15 0.83 -10.58
N LYS A 393 18.18 1.72 -10.82
CA LYS A 393 18.05 2.98 -10.07
C LYS A 393 17.82 2.74 -8.58
N TRP A 394 17.03 1.71 -8.24
CA TRP A 394 16.80 1.33 -6.85
C TRP A 394 18.03 0.71 -6.19
N ILE A 395 18.70 -0.23 -6.84
CA ILE A 395 19.84 -0.98 -6.30
C ILE A 395 21.11 -0.13 -6.26
N TYR A 396 21.34 0.74 -7.23
CA TYR A 396 22.58 1.53 -7.33
C TYR A 396 22.47 2.94 -6.76
N ARG A 397 21.25 3.51 -6.66
CA ARG A 397 21.02 4.89 -6.18
C ARG A 397 19.95 5.02 -5.09
N GLY A 398 19.20 3.96 -4.79
CA GLY A 398 18.06 4.01 -3.87
C GLY A 398 16.87 4.84 -4.37
N ILE A 399 16.79 5.17 -5.67
CA ILE A 399 15.72 6.04 -6.20
C ILE A 399 14.66 5.16 -6.87
N ILE A 400 13.40 5.34 -6.50
CA ILE A 400 12.25 4.76 -7.21
C ILE A 400 11.70 5.81 -8.16
N HIS A 401 11.67 5.49 -9.46
CA HIS A 401 10.98 6.29 -10.46
C HIS A 401 10.03 5.38 -11.23
N ASP A 402 8.82 5.21 -10.70
CA ASP A 402 7.80 4.30 -11.23
C ASP A 402 6.48 5.04 -11.51
N PRO A 403 6.34 5.67 -12.70
CA PRO A 403 5.13 6.41 -13.08
C PRO A 403 3.87 5.55 -13.21
N TYR A 404 3.99 4.22 -13.30
CA TYR A 404 2.87 3.32 -13.57
C TYR A 404 2.57 2.33 -12.43
N SER A 405 3.36 2.36 -11.34
CA SER A 405 3.25 1.44 -10.20
C SER A 405 3.40 -0.04 -10.59
N GLU A 406 4.36 -0.34 -11.46
CA GLU A 406 4.68 -1.68 -11.97
C GLU A 406 5.82 -2.36 -11.21
N PHE A 407 6.60 -1.61 -10.42
CA PHE A 407 7.75 -2.12 -9.69
C PHE A 407 7.35 -2.89 -8.42
N MET A 408 8.22 -3.81 -7.96
CA MET A 408 7.93 -4.65 -6.79
C MET A 408 7.93 -3.88 -5.46
N VAL A 409 8.59 -2.71 -5.39
CA VAL A 409 8.68 -1.88 -4.18
C VAL A 409 7.80 -0.65 -4.34
N GLU A 410 6.87 -0.44 -3.41
CA GLU A 410 6.02 0.74 -3.34
C GLU A 410 6.51 1.68 -2.22
N GLU A 411 6.64 2.98 -2.52
CA GLU A 411 6.94 4.00 -1.53
C GLU A 411 5.65 4.65 -1.03
N HIS A 412 5.44 4.65 0.29
CA HIS A 412 4.33 5.34 0.94
C HIS A 412 4.83 6.65 1.57
N GLU A 413 4.25 7.78 1.17
CA GLU A 413 4.48 9.08 1.82
C GLU A 413 3.84 9.11 3.21
N LEU A 414 4.66 8.83 4.24
CA LEU A 414 4.28 9.02 5.64
C LEU A 414 4.65 10.45 6.07
N ARG A 415 3.66 11.23 6.53
CA ARG A 415 3.87 12.60 7.02
C ARG A 415 4.82 12.58 8.23
N LYS A 416 6.01 13.18 8.07
CA LYS A 416 7.10 13.22 9.06
C LYS A 416 6.69 13.77 10.44
N GLU A 417 5.63 14.58 10.52
CA GLU A 417 5.23 15.31 11.73
C GLU A 417 4.54 14.45 12.81
N ARG A 418 4.00 13.27 12.49
CA ARG A 418 3.37 12.37 13.50
C ARG A 418 4.34 11.35 14.11
N ILE A 419 5.63 11.42 13.78
CA ILE A 419 6.57 10.28 13.89
C ILE A 419 7.73 10.57 14.85
N GLN A 420 7.87 11.81 15.34
CA GLN A 420 8.88 12.12 16.36
C GLN A 420 8.64 11.38 17.69
N GLU A 421 7.41 10.97 17.97
CA GLU A 421 7.03 10.26 19.20
C GLU A 421 6.90 8.74 19.01
N ASP A 422 6.71 8.25 17.78
CA ASP A 422 6.38 6.85 17.50
C ASP A 422 7.16 6.26 16.31
N TYR A 423 8.18 5.46 16.66
CA TYR A 423 8.72 4.32 15.91
C TYR A 423 9.44 4.57 14.58
N ASN A 424 10.77 4.71 14.64
CA ASN A 424 11.64 4.56 13.46
C ASN A 424 11.61 3.16 12.83
N ASP A 425 11.32 2.08 13.58
CA ASP A 425 11.17 0.74 13.00
C ASP A 425 9.94 0.63 12.08
N LYS A 426 8.77 1.06 12.57
CA LYS A 426 7.52 1.00 11.81
C LYS A 426 7.58 1.93 10.60
N TYR A 427 8.29 3.05 10.72
CA TYR A 427 8.44 4.00 9.62
C TYR A 427 9.09 3.36 8.38
N TRP A 428 10.25 2.71 8.52
CA TRP A 428 10.94 2.11 7.37
C TRP A 428 10.27 0.81 6.87
N ASP A 429 9.58 0.10 7.75
CA ASP A 429 8.78 -1.07 7.37
C ASP A 429 7.50 -0.69 6.61
N GLN A 430 6.88 0.43 6.96
CA GLN A 430 5.66 0.92 6.31
C GLN A 430 5.95 1.81 5.10
N ARG A 431 7.12 2.46 5.04
CA ARG A 431 7.48 3.34 3.93
C ARG A 431 7.79 2.58 2.66
N TYR A 432 8.54 1.48 2.73
CA TYR A 432 8.85 0.66 1.57
C TYR A 432 8.27 -0.75 1.75
N THR A 433 7.23 -1.04 0.98
CA THR A 433 6.51 -2.32 1.05
C THR A 433 6.69 -3.10 -0.24
N ILE A 434 6.66 -4.43 -0.14
CA ILE A 434 6.74 -5.32 -1.30
C ILE A 434 5.32 -5.62 -1.80
N VAL A 435 5.07 -5.36 -3.08
CA VAL A 435 3.83 -5.71 -3.75
C VAL A 435 3.98 -7.08 -4.42
N GLN A 436 3.49 -8.14 -3.77
CA GLN A 436 3.67 -9.53 -4.24
C GLN A 436 3.19 -9.78 -5.67
N GLN A 437 2.12 -9.10 -6.11
CA GLN A 437 1.57 -9.26 -7.47
C GLN A 437 2.50 -8.72 -8.57
N GLN A 438 3.42 -7.81 -8.23
CA GLN A 438 4.35 -7.16 -9.15
C GLN A 438 5.76 -7.77 -9.12
N ILE A 439 5.95 -8.89 -8.39
CA ILE A 439 7.21 -9.62 -8.36
C ILE A 439 7.25 -10.60 -9.54
N PRO A 440 8.21 -10.45 -10.47
CA PRO A 440 8.47 -11.47 -11.46
C PRO A 440 8.92 -12.77 -10.80
N SER A 441 8.42 -13.92 -11.26
CA SER A 441 8.72 -15.25 -10.68
C SER A 441 10.22 -15.50 -10.50
N PHE A 442 11.04 -15.02 -11.43
CA PHE A 442 12.50 -15.14 -11.39
C PHE A 442 13.21 -14.24 -10.36
N LEU A 443 12.59 -13.16 -9.87
CA LEU A 443 13.15 -12.28 -8.82
C LEU A 443 12.63 -12.61 -7.42
N GLN A 444 11.68 -13.53 -7.29
CA GLN A 444 10.98 -13.77 -6.03
C GLN A 444 11.91 -14.19 -4.89
N LYS A 445 12.97 -14.95 -5.18
CA LYS A 445 13.99 -15.35 -4.19
C LYS A 445 14.86 -14.18 -3.71
N MET A 446 15.02 -13.12 -4.52
CA MET A 446 15.89 -11.98 -4.21
C MET A 446 15.11 -10.73 -3.80
N ALA A 447 13.77 -10.78 -3.78
CA ALA A 447 12.93 -9.63 -3.48
C ALA A 447 13.29 -8.97 -2.13
N ASP A 448 13.50 -9.76 -1.08
CA ASP A 448 13.87 -9.25 0.25
C ASP A 448 15.26 -8.58 0.26
N LYS A 449 16.22 -9.15 -0.49
CA LYS A 449 17.56 -8.56 -0.66
C LYS A 449 17.47 -7.25 -1.44
N ILE A 450 16.68 -7.21 -2.51
CA ILE A 450 16.47 -6.00 -3.33
C ILE A 450 15.84 -4.88 -2.48
N LEU A 451 14.81 -5.20 -1.70
CA LEU A 451 14.18 -4.24 -0.79
C LEU A 451 15.20 -3.69 0.21
N SER A 452 15.93 -4.58 0.88
CA SER A 452 16.91 -4.21 1.90
C SER A 452 18.05 -3.36 1.32
N THR A 453 18.53 -3.69 0.11
CA THR A 453 19.58 -2.93 -0.60
C THR A 453 19.20 -1.47 -0.76
N GLY A 454 18.01 -1.18 -1.30
CA GLY A 454 17.58 0.20 -1.48
C GLY A 454 17.20 0.89 -0.16
N LYS A 455 16.69 0.16 0.84
CA LYS A 455 16.51 0.70 2.20
C LYS A 455 17.85 1.20 2.77
N TYR A 456 18.91 0.40 2.67
CA TYR A 456 20.24 0.77 3.17
C TYR A 456 20.80 2.02 2.47
N LEU A 457 20.72 2.08 1.15
CA LEU A 457 21.16 3.26 0.40
C LEU A 457 20.32 4.51 0.71
N ASN A 458 19.02 4.36 0.91
CA ASN A 458 18.16 5.49 1.26
C ASN A 458 18.47 6.06 2.65
N VAL A 459 18.79 5.22 3.63
CA VAL A 459 19.24 5.68 4.95
C VAL A 459 20.50 6.55 4.81
N VAL A 460 21.47 6.11 4.02
CA VAL A 460 22.72 6.86 3.81
C VAL A 460 22.45 8.15 3.00
N ARG A 461 21.55 8.10 2.02
CA ARG A 461 21.18 9.28 1.20
C ARG A 461 20.47 10.36 2.00
N GLU A 462 19.57 9.98 2.90
CA GLU A 462 18.93 10.93 3.81
C GLU A 462 19.95 11.63 4.72
N CYS A 463 21.16 11.06 4.90
CA CYS A 463 22.22 11.64 5.70
C CYS A 463 23.00 12.71 4.91
N GLY A 464 22.65 12.95 3.64
CA GLY A 464 23.33 13.88 2.75
C GLY A 464 24.48 13.28 1.94
N HIS A 465 24.67 11.96 1.98
CA HIS A 465 25.70 11.27 1.19
C HIS A 465 25.11 10.72 -0.11
N ASP A 466 25.64 11.16 -1.25
CA ASP A 466 25.25 10.57 -2.54
C ASP A 466 26.07 9.32 -2.80
N VAL A 467 25.46 8.16 -2.59
CA VAL A 467 26.11 6.86 -2.75
C VAL A 467 25.79 6.35 -4.15
N THR A 468 26.76 6.43 -5.05
CA THR A 468 26.71 5.75 -6.34
C THR A 468 27.58 4.50 -6.31
N CYS A 469 26.97 3.32 -6.49
CA CYS A 469 27.72 2.06 -6.54
C CYS A 469 28.76 2.09 -7.68
N PRO A 470 30.07 1.93 -7.40
CA PRO A 470 31.12 1.93 -8.42
C PRO A 470 31.13 0.65 -9.28
N VAL A 471 30.42 -0.39 -8.85
CA VAL A 471 30.29 -1.69 -9.54
C VAL A 471 29.06 -1.72 -10.47
N ALA A 472 28.47 -0.56 -10.79
CA ALA A 472 27.26 -0.50 -11.61
C ALA A 472 27.49 -1.10 -13.00
N LYS A 473 26.83 -2.23 -13.27
CA LYS A 473 26.74 -2.87 -14.58
C LYS A 473 25.27 -3.00 -14.97
N GLU A 474 24.99 -2.88 -16.27
CA GLU A 474 23.66 -3.11 -16.82
C GLU A 474 23.21 -4.55 -16.51
N ILE A 475 22.02 -4.67 -15.94
CA ILE A 475 21.39 -5.91 -15.55
C ILE A 475 20.53 -6.38 -16.71
N ILE A 476 21.08 -7.29 -17.50
CA ILE A 476 20.38 -7.86 -18.66
C ILE A 476 19.70 -9.16 -18.25
N TYR A 477 18.44 -9.32 -18.65
CA TYR A 477 17.73 -10.58 -18.50
C TYR A 477 18.43 -11.72 -19.27
N THR A 478 18.70 -12.81 -18.56
CA THR A 478 19.20 -14.05 -19.12
C THR A 478 18.39 -15.23 -18.58
N LEU A 479 18.12 -16.24 -19.42
CA LEU A 479 17.47 -17.49 -18.97
C LEU A 479 18.23 -18.18 -17.83
N LYS A 480 19.54 -17.97 -17.76
CA LYS A 480 20.36 -18.41 -16.62
C LYS A 480 20.24 -17.39 -15.51
N GLU A 481 19.60 -17.77 -14.40
CA GLU A 481 19.39 -16.91 -13.22
C GLU A 481 20.68 -16.30 -12.65
N ARG A 482 21.84 -16.93 -12.91
CA ARG A 482 23.11 -16.59 -12.25
C ARG A 482 23.63 -15.18 -12.53
N ALA A 483 23.49 -14.66 -13.76
CA ALA A 483 24.19 -13.44 -14.16
C ALA A 483 23.65 -12.19 -13.45
N TYR A 484 22.32 -12.00 -13.44
CA TYR A 484 21.70 -10.87 -12.76
C TYR A 484 21.64 -11.06 -11.24
N VAL A 485 21.48 -12.30 -10.74
CA VAL A 485 21.52 -12.58 -9.30
C VAL A 485 22.87 -12.22 -8.69
N GLU A 486 23.98 -12.55 -9.36
CA GLU A 486 25.32 -12.20 -8.87
C GLU A 486 25.52 -10.68 -8.80
N GLN A 487 24.99 -9.90 -9.75
CA GLN A 487 25.04 -8.44 -9.68
C GLN A 487 24.20 -7.88 -8.53
N ILE A 488 23.00 -8.42 -8.31
CA ILE A 488 22.14 -8.03 -7.18
C ILE A 488 22.83 -8.34 -5.85
N GLU A 489 23.48 -9.49 -5.71
CA GLU A 489 24.23 -9.85 -4.50
C GLU A 489 25.45 -8.95 -4.28
N LYS A 490 26.20 -8.63 -5.33
CA LYS A 490 27.31 -7.66 -5.26
C LYS A 490 26.83 -6.28 -4.80
N ALA A 491 25.71 -5.81 -5.33
CA ALA A 491 25.15 -4.53 -4.95
C ALA A 491 24.58 -4.53 -3.52
N PHE A 492 23.93 -5.62 -3.10
CA PHE A 492 23.50 -5.81 -1.71
C PHE A 492 24.69 -5.75 -0.74
N ASN A 493 25.76 -6.51 -1.01
CA ASN A 493 26.97 -6.53 -0.18
C ASN A 493 27.65 -5.16 -0.11
N TYR A 494 27.67 -4.42 -1.23
CA TYR A 494 28.17 -3.06 -1.26
C TYR A 494 27.31 -2.12 -0.40
N ALA A 495 25.98 -2.13 -0.58
CA ALA A 495 25.07 -1.28 0.19
C ALA A 495 25.12 -1.59 1.70
N SER A 496 25.20 -2.87 2.07
CA SER A 496 25.34 -3.28 3.48
C SER A 496 26.66 -2.82 4.07
N LYS A 497 27.75 -2.90 3.30
CA LYS A 497 29.07 -2.44 3.74
C LYS A 497 29.09 -0.93 3.92
N VAL A 498 28.60 -0.16 2.94
CA VAL A 498 28.55 1.30 3.03
C VAL A 498 27.75 1.76 4.23
N LEU A 499 26.58 1.15 4.48
CA LEU A 499 25.79 1.49 5.67
C LEU A 499 26.52 1.11 6.97
N LEU A 500 27.17 -0.05 7.01
CA LEU A 500 27.91 -0.51 8.19
C LEU A 500 29.10 0.40 8.50
N ASP A 501 29.92 0.71 7.50
CA ASP A 501 31.09 1.58 7.63
C ASP A 501 30.64 2.98 8.09
N PHE A 502 29.57 3.52 7.50
CA PHE A 502 28.98 4.80 7.90
C PHE A 502 28.48 4.80 9.36
N LEU A 503 27.80 3.74 9.81
CA LEU A 503 27.29 3.67 11.18
C LEU A 503 28.39 3.40 12.22
N MET A 504 29.39 2.60 11.86
CA MET A 504 30.48 2.20 12.76
C MET A 504 31.55 3.29 12.88
N GLU A 505 31.99 3.87 11.76
CA GLU A 505 33.08 4.84 11.72
C GLU A 505 32.56 6.26 11.93
N GLU A 506 31.61 6.74 11.12
CA GLU A 506 31.19 8.16 11.17
C GLU A 506 30.23 8.47 12.31
N LYS A 507 29.34 7.52 12.66
CA LYS A 507 28.36 7.69 13.76
C LYS A 507 28.79 7.04 15.06
N GLU A 508 30.00 6.49 15.12
CA GLU A 508 30.60 5.91 16.32
C GLU A 508 29.65 4.99 17.12
N LEU A 509 28.86 4.14 16.43
CA LEU A 509 27.82 3.30 17.06
C LEU A 509 28.34 2.50 18.26
N VAL A 510 29.57 1.98 18.18
CA VAL A 510 30.18 1.19 19.27
C VAL A 510 30.37 2.05 20.53
N ALA A 511 30.69 3.33 20.39
CA ALA A 511 30.86 4.23 21.51
C ALA A 511 29.50 4.52 22.19
N HIS A 512 28.45 4.77 21.40
CA HIS A 512 27.08 4.89 21.91
C HIS A 512 26.61 3.62 22.66
N LEU A 513 26.87 2.42 22.10
CA LEU A 513 26.54 1.16 22.78
C LEU A 513 27.32 1.00 24.10
N ARG A 514 28.59 1.43 24.16
CA ARG A 514 29.36 1.46 25.40
C ARG A 514 28.77 2.43 26.42
N SER A 515 28.30 3.61 26.02
CA SER A 515 27.56 4.52 26.91
C SER A 515 26.30 3.87 27.46
N ILE A 516 25.53 3.16 26.62
CA ILE A 516 24.36 2.39 27.09
C ILE A 516 24.76 1.32 28.11
N LYS A 517 25.85 0.57 27.88
CA LYS A 517 26.38 -0.37 28.88
C LYS A 517 26.71 0.35 30.20
N ARG A 518 27.43 1.48 30.13
CA ARG A 518 27.87 2.24 31.31
C ARG A 518 26.69 2.67 32.19
N TYR A 519 25.62 3.21 31.59
CA TYR A 519 24.50 3.78 32.33
C TYR A 519 23.36 2.78 32.61
N PHE A 520 22.94 1.97 31.64
CA PHE A 520 21.80 1.06 31.83
C PHE A 520 22.20 -0.26 32.51
N LEU A 521 23.41 -0.76 32.28
CA LEU A 521 23.91 -2.01 32.88
C LEU A 521 24.79 -1.78 34.12
N MET A 522 24.85 -0.54 34.60
CA MET A 522 25.57 -0.11 35.80
C MET A 522 27.05 -0.53 35.89
N ASP A 523 27.79 -0.44 34.79
CA ASP A 523 29.23 -0.78 34.74
C ASP A 523 30.09 0.18 35.60
N GLN A 524 29.76 1.47 35.60
CA GLN A 524 30.47 2.51 36.36
C GLN A 524 29.88 2.72 37.76
N GLY A 525 30.25 1.84 38.70
CA GLY A 525 29.69 1.84 40.06
C GLY A 525 29.89 3.14 40.86
N ASP A 526 30.98 3.89 40.63
CA ASP A 526 31.28 5.16 41.32
C ASP A 526 30.23 6.24 41.01
N PHE A 527 29.82 6.35 39.75
CA PHE A 527 28.78 7.27 39.30
C PHE A 527 27.45 7.00 40.02
N PHE A 528 26.98 5.75 40.06
CA PHE A 528 25.69 5.45 40.67
C PHE A 528 25.68 5.65 42.18
N VAL A 529 26.78 5.32 42.86
CA VAL A 529 26.90 5.59 44.31
C VAL A 529 26.78 7.09 44.55
N HIS A 530 27.55 7.90 43.80
CA HIS A 530 27.51 9.35 43.95
C HIS A 530 26.15 9.96 43.58
N PHE A 531 25.55 9.52 42.48
CA PHE A 531 24.21 9.97 42.08
C PHE A 531 23.16 9.61 43.13
N MET A 532 23.16 8.37 43.63
CA MET A 532 22.21 7.95 44.66
C MET A 532 22.41 8.72 45.97
N ASP A 533 23.64 9.11 46.34
CA ASP A 533 23.91 9.96 47.50
C ASP A 533 23.30 11.36 47.31
N LEU A 534 23.48 11.96 46.13
CA LEU A 534 22.97 13.30 45.80
C LEU A 534 21.45 13.34 45.64
N ALA A 535 20.86 12.29 45.08
CA ALA A 535 19.44 12.23 44.73
C ALA A 535 18.56 11.56 45.81
N GLU A 536 19.13 11.10 46.94
CA GLU A 536 18.39 10.34 47.96
C GLU A 536 17.14 11.08 48.48
N GLU A 537 17.25 12.37 48.76
CA GLU A 537 16.15 13.17 49.27
C GLU A 537 15.04 13.40 48.24
N GLU A 538 15.40 13.55 46.96
CA GLU A 538 14.43 13.73 45.88
C GLU A 538 13.75 12.42 45.51
N LEU A 539 14.50 11.31 45.42
CA LEU A 539 13.95 10.01 45.03
C LEU A 539 13.04 9.40 46.11
N ARG A 540 13.16 9.81 47.38
CA ARG A 540 12.27 9.37 48.47
C ARG A 540 10.87 9.96 48.37
N LYS A 541 10.70 11.11 47.71
CA LYS A 541 9.41 11.79 47.54
C LYS A 541 8.47 10.96 46.65
N PRO A 542 7.14 11.15 46.77
CA PRO A 542 6.21 10.60 45.78
C PRO A 542 6.45 11.27 44.42
N VAL A 543 6.16 10.55 43.33
CA VAL A 543 6.45 11.03 41.95
C VAL A 543 5.85 12.41 41.66
N GLU A 544 4.68 12.72 42.21
CA GLU A 544 3.99 14.00 42.02
C GLU A 544 4.75 15.20 42.61
N ASP A 545 5.55 14.98 43.65
CA ASP A 545 6.30 16.03 44.35
C ASP A 545 7.74 16.20 43.81
N ILE A 546 8.15 15.35 42.86
CA ILE A 546 9.49 15.39 42.28
C ILE A 546 9.54 16.47 41.20
N THR A 547 10.55 17.34 41.29
CA THR A 547 10.81 18.35 40.26
C THR A 547 11.82 17.80 39.25
N PRO A 548 11.43 17.46 38.00
CA PRO A 548 12.33 16.82 37.05
C PRO A 548 13.61 17.63 36.73
N PRO A 549 13.55 18.97 36.54
CA PRO A 549 14.76 19.78 36.31
C PRO A 549 15.78 19.70 37.47
N ARG A 550 15.30 19.53 38.70
CA ARG A 550 16.18 19.36 39.86
C ARG A 550 16.92 18.03 39.79
N LEU A 551 16.22 16.96 39.40
CA LEU A 551 16.79 15.63 39.26
C LEU A 551 17.80 15.59 38.09
N GLU A 552 17.50 16.27 36.97
CA GLU A 552 18.43 16.46 35.86
C GLU A 552 19.71 17.20 36.29
N ALA A 553 19.58 18.30 37.04
CA ALA A 553 20.76 19.02 37.56
C ALA A 553 21.62 18.17 38.50
N LEU A 554 20.99 17.31 39.32
CA LEU A 554 21.70 16.36 40.19
C LEU A 554 22.41 15.27 39.38
N LEU A 555 21.80 14.80 38.29
CA LEU A 555 22.43 13.87 37.35
C LEU A 555 23.65 14.51 36.67
N GLU A 556 23.52 15.72 36.14
CA GLU A 556 24.64 16.45 35.51
C GLU A 556 25.81 16.64 36.48
N LEU A 557 25.51 16.99 37.74
CA LEU A 557 26.52 17.12 38.79
C LEU A 557 27.21 15.78 39.05
N ALA A 558 26.45 14.70 39.17
CA ALA A 558 26.98 13.36 39.39
C ALA A 558 27.86 12.87 38.23
N LEU A 559 27.44 13.13 36.99
CA LEU A 559 28.22 12.82 35.79
C LEU A 559 29.54 13.59 35.76
N ARG A 560 29.54 14.87 36.14
CA ARG A 560 30.74 15.71 36.15
C ARG A 560 31.74 15.32 37.23
N MET A 561 31.24 14.88 38.40
CA MET A 561 32.07 14.56 39.57
C MET A 561 32.60 13.12 39.58
N SER A 562 32.15 12.26 38.66
CA SER A 562 32.53 10.85 38.59
C SER A 562 33.42 10.53 37.37
N THR A 563 33.86 9.29 37.26
CA THR A 563 34.60 8.81 36.08
C THR A 563 33.77 8.82 34.80
N ALA A 564 32.45 8.95 34.89
CA ALA A 564 31.52 9.12 33.77
C ALA A 564 31.78 10.40 32.95
N ASN A 565 32.46 11.40 33.52
CA ASN A 565 32.81 12.64 32.81
C ASN A 565 33.67 12.39 31.55
N THR A 566 34.38 11.26 31.49
CA THR A 566 35.21 10.84 30.35
C THR A 566 34.42 10.36 29.14
N ASP A 567 33.11 10.14 29.28
CA ASP A 567 32.25 9.66 28.21
C ASP A 567 31.85 10.77 27.23
N PRO A 568 32.13 10.64 25.91
CA PRO A 568 31.77 11.66 24.92
C PRO A 568 30.27 11.88 24.78
N PHE A 569 29.45 10.85 25.03
CA PHE A 569 28.00 10.86 24.79
C PHE A 569 27.16 10.92 26.08
N LYS A 570 27.76 11.42 27.17
CA LYS A 570 27.05 11.58 28.46
C LYS A 570 25.86 12.55 28.38
N ASP A 571 25.92 13.53 27.49
CA ASP A 571 24.88 14.56 27.34
C ASP A 571 23.59 14.00 26.69
N ASP A 572 23.66 12.83 26.04
CA ASP A 572 22.50 12.16 25.48
C ASP A 572 21.72 11.37 26.57
N LEU A 573 22.25 11.23 27.79
CA LEU A 573 21.57 10.60 28.93
C LEU A 573 20.55 11.57 29.56
N LYS A 574 19.30 11.09 29.71
CA LYS A 574 18.22 11.82 30.37
C LYS A 574 17.57 10.99 31.47
N ILE A 575 16.75 11.67 32.26
CA ILE A 575 15.96 11.04 33.32
C ILE A 575 14.52 10.93 32.83
N ASP A 576 13.93 9.76 33.06
CA ASP A 576 12.54 9.48 32.77
C ASP A 576 11.85 8.95 34.02
N LEU A 577 10.68 9.49 34.33
CA LEU A 577 9.86 9.08 35.48
C LEU A 577 8.70 8.26 34.94
N MET A 578 8.80 6.94 35.13
CA MET A 578 7.83 6.00 34.59
C MET A 578 6.51 6.06 35.37
N PRO A 579 5.35 6.08 34.69
CA PRO A 579 4.04 6.17 35.35
C PRO A 579 3.60 4.90 36.08
N HIS A 580 4.39 3.82 36.01
CA HIS A 580 4.07 2.52 36.62
C HIS A 580 5.34 1.93 37.24
N ASP A 581 5.21 1.13 38.30
CA ASP A 581 6.29 0.31 38.86
C ASP A 581 6.77 -0.76 37.87
N LEU A 582 7.93 -1.35 38.15
CA LEU A 582 8.55 -2.34 37.27
C LEU A 582 7.69 -3.58 37.08
N ILE A 583 7.00 -4.05 38.13
CA ILE A 583 6.19 -5.26 38.08
C ILE A 583 4.96 -5.00 37.19
N THR A 584 4.26 -3.88 37.41
CA THR A 584 3.15 -3.47 36.54
C THR A 584 3.60 -3.24 35.10
N GLN A 585 4.78 -2.64 34.87
CA GLN A 585 5.33 -2.48 33.53
C GLN A 585 5.54 -3.85 32.85
N LEU A 586 6.10 -4.82 33.56
CA LEU A 586 6.37 -6.17 33.05
C LEU A 586 5.06 -6.95 32.79
N LEU A 587 4.10 -6.87 33.70
CA LEU A 587 2.77 -7.47 33.53
C LEU A 587 2.03 -6.86 32.34
N ARG A 588 2.11 -5.54 32.13
CA ARG A 588 1.54 -4.88 30.94
C ARG A 588 2.20 -5.37 29.67
N VAL A 589 3.52 -5.51 29.64
CA VAL A 589 4.22 -6.03 28.45
C VAL A 589 3.85 -7.48 28.15
N LEU A 590 3.69 -8.33 29.18
CA LEU A 590 3.22 -9.71 29.01
C LEU A 590 1.72 -9.78 28.61
N ALA A 591 0.90 -8.82 29.05
CA ALA A 591 -0.53 -8.77 28.73
C ALA A 591 -0.83 -8.36 27.27
N ILE A 592 0.15 -7.82 26.53
CA ILE A 592 0.01 -7.40 25.12
C ILE A 592 -0.36 -8.55 24.16
N GLU A 593 -0.26 -9.82 24.58
CA GLU A 593 -0.60 -10.98 23.73
C GLU A 593 -2.02 -11.56 23.94
N THR A 594 -2.82 -11.07 24.90
CA THR A 594 -4.14 -11.67 25.19
C THR A 594 -5.31 -10.67 25.18
N LYS A 595 -6.48 -11.12 24.69
CA LYS A 595 -7.76 -10.37 24.60
C LYS A 595 -8.32 -9.84 25.94
N GLN A 596 -7.61 -10.01 27.05
CA GLN A 596 -7.92 -9.43 28.36
C GLN A 596 -7.56 -7.93 28.47
N GLU A 597 -7.08 -7.32 27.39
CA GLU A 597 -6.73 -5.90 27.21
C GLU A 597 -7.71 -4.87 27.80
N LYS A 598 -9.04 -5.08 27.70
CA LYS A 598 -9.99 -4.02 28.07
C LYS A 598 -10.23 -3.85 29.57
N ALA A 599 -9.88 -4.84 30.40
CA ALA A 599 -10.11 -4.73 31.85
C ALA A 599 -8.93 -4.08 32.59
N MET A 600 -7.69 -4.32 32.16
CA MET A 600 -6.49 -3.78 32.82
C MET A 600 -6.00 -2.45 32.25
N ALA A 601 -6.34 -2.10 31.00
CA ALA A 601 -6.08 -0.76 30.45
C ALA A 601 -6.98 0.32 31.07
N HIS A 602 -8.10 -0.06 31.68
CA HIS A 602 -9.01 0.79 32.43
C HIS A 602 -8.79 0.74 33.96
N ALA A 603 -7.77 0.03 34.44
CA ALA A 603 -7.36 0.18 35.83
C ALA A 603 -6.68 1.55 35.95
N ASP A 604 -7.32 2.45 36.70
CA ASP A 604 -6.86 3.82 36.90
C ASP A 604 -5.38 3.84 37.34
N PRO A 605 -4.54 4.72 36.77
CA PRO A 605 -3.14 4.93 37.20
C PRO A 605 -2.98 5.41 38.65
N THR A 606 -4.06 5.57 39.40
CA THR A 606 -4.18 6.53 40.50
C THR A 606 -4.20 5.92 41.90
N GLU A 607 -3.96 4.61 42.06
CA GLU A 607 -4.02 3.96 43.39
C GLU A 607 -2.65 3.54 43.97
N LEU A 608 -1.56 3.72 43.23
CA LEU A 608 -0.21 3.46 43.75
C LEU A 608 0.53 4.78 43.91
N ALA A 609 0.69 5.22 45.16
CA ALA A 609 1.61 6.29 45.52
C ALA A 609 3.05 5.81 45.25
N LEU A 610 3.47 5.87 43.98
CA LEU A 610 4.79 5.46 43.54
C LEU A 610 5.83 6.40 44.16
N SER A 611 6.86 5.81 44.76
CA SER A 611 8.04 6.58 45.16
C SER A 611 8.86 6.94 43.92
N GLY A 612 9.60 8.05 43.97
CA GLY A 612 10.59 8.40 42.97
C GLY A 612 11.56 7.25 42.66
N LEU A 613 11.97 6.48 43.66
CA LEU A 613 12.83 5.31 43.50
C LEU A 613 12.22 4.22 42.60
N GLU A 614 10.92 4.02 42.67
CA GLU A 614 10.23 3.00 41.90
C GLU A 614 9.97 3.48 40.47
N ALA A 615 9.66 4.76 40.29
CA ALA A 615 9.40 5.36 38.98
C ALA A 615 10.67 5.72 38.19
N PHE A 616 11.79 5.93 38.86
CA PHE A 616 13.02 6.42 38.24
C PHE A 616 13.59 5.44 37.19
N SER A 617 13.90 5.98 36.01
CA SER A 617 14.60 5.30 34.94
C SER A 617 15.52 6.28 34.20
N PHE A 618 16.54 5.75 33.52
CA PHE A 618 17.26 6.51 32.52
C PHE A 618 16.56 6.45 31.16
N ASP A 619 16.74 7.49 30.37
CA ASP A 619 16.44 7.55 28.94
C ASP A 619 17.70 7.95 28.18
N TYR A 620 17.75 7.60 26.90
CA TYR A 620 18.90 7.86 26.04
C TYR A 620 18.44 8.43 24.71
N ILE A 621 18.86 9.67 24.43
CA ILE A 621 18.52 10.34 23.17
C ILE A 621 19.36 9.75 22.05
N VAL A 622 18.73 8.87 21.27
CA VAL A 622 19.35 8.35 20.07
C VAL A 622 19.00 9.25 18.89
N LYS A 623 20.00 9.96 18.37
CA LYS A 623 19.86 10.76 17.15
C LYS A 623 19.77 9.84 15.93
N TRP A 624 19.02 10.30 14.94
CA TRP A 624 19.01 9.67 13.63
C TRP A 624 20.42 9.74 13.00
N PRO A 625 20.97 8.66 12.42
CA PRO A 625 20.35 7.39 11.98
C PRO A 625 20.47 6.22 12.98
N LEU A 626 21.16 6.37 14.12
CA LEU A 626 21.42 5.29 15.08
C LEU A 626 20.15 4.68 15.67
N SER A 627 19.05 5.45 15.66
CA SER A 627 17.72 5.03 16.09
C SER A 627 17.12 3.86 15.31
N LEU A 628 17.71 3.51 14.16
CA LEU A 628 17.38 2.30 13.39
C LEU A 628 17.83 1.03 14.12
N ILE A 629 18.96 1.09 14.81
CA ILE A 629 19.54 -0.04 15.54
C ILE A 629 19.10 0.04 17.00
N ILE A 630 19.27 1.21 17.62
CA ILE A 630 18.87 1.46 19.00
C ILE A 630 17.43 1.97 18.98
N ASN A 631 16.50 1.06 18.76
CA ASN A 631 15.07 1.36 18.78
C ASN A 631 14.55 1.56 20.22
N ARG A 632 13.40 2.24 20.35
CA ARG A 632 12.75 2.44 21.67
C ARG A 632 12.41 1.10 22.34
N LYS A 633 12.08 0.06 21.57
CA LYS A 633 11.81 -1.28 22.10
C LYS A 633 13.01 -1.88 22.83
N ALA A 634 14.20 -1.80 22.24
CA ALA A 634 15.44 -2.24 22.88
C ALA A 634 15.75 -1.37 24.09
N LEU A 635 15.60 -0.04 23.96
CA LEU A 635 15.83 0.88 25.07
C LEU A 635 14.91 0.59 26.26
N THR A 636 13.61 0.31 26.04
CA THR A 636 12.67 -0.07 27.10
C THR A 636 13.08 -1.39 27.79
N ARG A 637 13.66 -2.34 27.06
CA ARG A 637 14.21 -3.57 27.67
C ARG A 637 15.42 -3.23 28.56
N TYR A 638 16.31 -2.36 28.11
CA TYR A 638 17.42 -1.87 28.93
C TYR A 638 16.96 -1.06 30.14
N GLN A 639 15.90 -0.26 30.01
CA GLN A 639 15.27 0.47 31.12
C GLN A 639 14.74 -0.50 32.19
N MET A 640 14.06 -1.58 31.80
CA MET A 640 13.56 -2.57 32.75
C MET A 640 14.70 -3.25 33.52
N LEU A 641 15.78 -3.63 32.83
CA LEU A 641 16.97 -4.19 33.46
C LEU A 641 17.60 -3.20 34.44
N PHE A 642 17.76 -1.95 34.01
CA PHE A 642 18.28 -0.87 34.84
C PHE A 642 17.44 -0.69 36.11
N ARG A 643 16.11 -0.56 35.99
CA ARG A 643 15.19 -0.35 37.12
C ARG A 643 15.31 -1.47 38.16
N HIS A 644 15.40 -2.73 37.72
CA HIS A 644 15.57 -3.85 38.63
C HIS A 644 16.88 -3.75 39.41
N MET A 645 17.97 -3.48 38.71
CA MET A 645 19.31 -3.47 39.29
C MET A 645 19.53 -2.24 40.18
N PHE A 646 19.00 -1.09 39.78
CA PHE A 646 18.97 0.13 40.57
C PHE A 646 18.25 -0.09 41.89
N TYR A 647 17.10 -0.76 41.87
CA TYR A 647 16.37 -1.12 43.09
C TYR A 647 17.17 -2.08 43.99
N CYS A 648 17.79 -3.11 43.43
CA CYS A 648 18.67 -4.00 44.19
C CYS A 648 19.82 -3.23 44.87
N LYS A 649 20.41 -2.25 44.17
CA LYS A 649 21.48 -1.39 44.72
C LYS A 649 20.98 -0.46 45.80
N HIS A 650 19.77 0.06 45.66
CA HIS A 650 19.11 0.82 46.71
C HIS A 650 18.91 -0.02 47.98
N VAL A 651 18.39 -1.25 47.87
CA VAL A 651 18.21 -2.17 49.00
C VAL A 651 19.55 -2.51 49.67
N GLU A 652 20.59 -2.79 48.89
CA GLU A 652 21.94 -3.02 49.41
C GLU A 652 22.42 -1.82 50.24
N ARG A 653 22.23 -0.60 49.73
CA ARG A 653 22.64 0.64 50.40
C ARG A 653 21.84 0.89 51.68
N GLN A 654 20.53 0.66 51.68
CA GLN A 654 19.71 0.74 52.89
C GLN A 654 20.21 -0.24 53.97
N LEU A 655 20.49 -1.49 53.60
CA LEU A 655 21.05 -2.48 54.52
C LEU A 655 22.39 -1.99 55.08
N CYS A 656 23.26 -1.41 54.26
CA CYS A 656 24.52 -0.79 54.68
C CYS A 656 24.33 0.44 55.59
N SER A 657 23.32 1.27 55.37
CA SER A 657 23.00 2.39 56.25
C SER A 657 22.56 1.91 57.64
N VAL A 658 21.74 0.86 57.72
CA VAL A 658 21.33 0.22 58.99
C VAL A 658 22.54 -0.27 59.81
N TRP A 659 23.64 -0.66 59.16
CA TRP A 659 24.86 -1.00 59.88
C TRP A 659 25.47 0.17 60.65
N ILE A 660 25.37 1.40 60.13
CA ILE A 660 25.83 2.61 60.83
C ILE A 660 25.00 2.82 62.09
N SER A 661 23.67 2.70 61.99
CA SER A 661 22.76 2.74 63.15
C SER A 661 23.02 1.61 64.15
N ASN A 662 23.38 0.40 63.68
CA ASN A 662 23.73 -0.70 64.58
C ASN A 662 25.03 -0.47 65.37
N LYS A 663 25.90 0.46 64.95
CA LYS A 663 27.09 0.83 65.75
C LYS A 663 26.71 1.61 67.01
N THR A 664 25.67 2.44 66.97
CA THR A 664 25.19 3.17 68.16
C THR A 664 24.51 2.21 69.15
N ALA A 665 23.88 1.14 68.65
CA ALA A 665 23.29 0.10 69.48
C ALA A 665 24.30 -0.65 70.37
N LYS A 666 25.61 -0.59 70.05
CA LYS A 666 26.69 -1.13 70.90
C LYS A 666 26.90 -0.36 72.21
N GLN A 667 26.27 0.82 72.36
CA GLN A 667 26.32 1.64 73.56
C GLN A 667 25.27 1.25 74.62
N HIS A 668 24.33 0.34 74.29
CA HIS A 668 23.27 -0.10 75.21
C HIS A 668 23.67 -1.31 76.06
N SER A 669 22.90 -1.56 77.14
CA SER A 669 23.20 -2.60 78.14
C SER A 669 23.15 -4.03 77.58
N LEU A 670 23.92 -4.94 78.19
CA LEU A 670 24.08 -6.34 77.75
C LEU A 670 22.76 -7.12 77.58
N HIS A 671 21.71 -6.79 78.33
CA HIS A 671 20.40 -7.44 78.20
C HIS A 671 19.70 -7.04 76.89
N SER A 672 19.81 -5.79 76.47
CA SER A 672 19.23 -5.30 75.20
C SER A 672 20.02 -5.80 73.97
N ALA A 673 21.31 -6.11 74.15
CA ALA A 673 22.21 -6.58 73.10
C ALA A 673 21.78 -7.90 72.44
N GLN A 674 21.04 -8.76 73.14
CA GLN A 674 20.56 -10.04 72.59
C GLN A 674 19.58 -9.84 71.42
N TRP A 675 18.69 -8.84 71.51
CA TRP A 675 17.76 -8.49 70.43
C TRP A 675 18.49 -7.88 69.23
N PHE A 676 19.53 -7.07 69.48
CA PHE A 676 20.36 -6.49 68.42
C PHE A 676 21.21 -7.54 67.69
N ALA A 677 21.63 -8.61 68.35
CA ALA A 677 22.37 -9.72 67.72
C ALA A 677 21.51 -10.46 66.68
N GLY A 678 20.23 -10.69 67.00
CA GLY A 678 19.26 -11.27 66.06
C GLY A 678 19.04 -10.37 64.82
N ALA A 679 18.83 -9.08 65.04
CA ALA A 679 18.68 -8.09 63.97
C ALA A 679 19.94 -7.96 63.09
N PHE A 680 21.13 -7.99 63.70
CA PHE A 680 22.40 -7.98 62.96
C PHE A 680 22.56 -9.21 62.07
N THR A 681 22.22 -10.39 62.59
CA THR A 681 22.29 -11.65 61.85
C THR A 681 21.31 -11.66 60.67
N LEU A 682 20.08 -11.16 60.88
CA LEU A 682 19.08 -11.02 59.81
C LEU A 682 19.57 -10.06 58.72
N ARG A 683 20.06 -8.86 59.09
CA ARG A 683 20.63 -7.89 58.15
C ARG A 683 21.75 -8.49 57.32
N GLN A 684 22.66 -9.23 57.94
CA GLN A 684 23.78 -9.85 57.25
C GLN A 684 23.33 -10.94 56.26
N ARG A 685 22.31 -11.72 56.61
CA ARG A 685 21.72 -12.71 55.69
C ARG A 685 21.03 -12.04 54.50
N MET A 686 20.26 -10.98 54.74
CA MET A 686 19.62 -10.19 53.68
C MET A 686 20.66 -9.55 52.75
N LEU A 687 21.73 -8.97 53.32
CA LEU A 687 22.80 -8.36 52.54
C LEU A 687 23.52 -9.39 51.66
N ASN A 688 23.90 -10.54 52.23
CA ASN A 688 24.53 -11.61 51.47
C ASN A 688 23.64 -12.10 50.32
N PHE A 689 22.33 -12.23 50.56
CA PHE A 689 21.38 -12.61 49.51
C PHE A 689 21.33 -11.59 48.37
N VAL A 690 21.19 -10.30 48.67
CA VAL A 690 21.14 -9.23 47.66
C VAL A 690 22.46 -9.16 46.88
N GLN A 691 23.60 -9.26 47.56
CA GLN A 691 24.92 -9.23 46.93
C GLN A 691 25.14 -10.42 46.00
N ASN A 692 24.73 -11.63 46.40
CA ASN A 692 24.83 -12.81 45.54
C ASN A 692 23.93 -12.72 44.30
N ILE A 693 22.72 -12.18 44.43
CA ILE A 693 21.82 -11.94 43.30
C ILE A 693 22.41 -10.91 42.33
N GLN A 694 22.90 -9.78 42.85
CA GLN A 694 23.56 -8.77 42.03
C GLN A 694 24.79 -9.33 41.32
N TYR A 695 25.63 -10.11 42.02
CA TYR A 695 26.80 -10.76 41.44
C TYR A 695 26.40 -11.68 40.28
N TYR A 696 25.40 -12.54 40.49
CA TYR A 696 24.89 -13.42 39.43
C TYR A 696 24.40 -12.63 38.21
N MET A 697 23.58 -11.60 38.42
CA MET A 697 23.08 -10.78 37.31
C MET A 697 24.19 -10.07 36.55
N MET A 698 25.14 -9.44 37.26
CA MET A 698 26.22 -8.66 36.63
C MET A 698 27.28 -9.53 35.97
N PHE A 699 27.78 -10.55 36.67
CA PHE A 699 28.95 -11.30 36.22
C PHE A 699 28.61 -12.56 35.43
N GLU A 700 27.56 -13.30 35.79
CA GLU A 700 27.23 -14.57 35.11
C GLU A 700 26.31 -14.36 33.90
N VAL A 701 25.49 -13.30 33.91
CA VAL A 701 24.51 -13.03 32.85
C VAL A 701 24.93 -11.89 31.93
N MET A 702 25.15 -10.68 32.47
CA MET A 702 25.35 -9.49 31.63
C MET A 702 26.74 -9.43 30.99
N GLU A 703 27.82 -9.66 31.73
CA GLU A 703 29.18 -9.54 31.15
C GLU A 703 29.46 -10.56 30.02
N PRO A 704 29.10 -11.86 30.15
CA PRO A 704 29.33 -12.83 29.08
C PRO A 704 28.50 -12.51 27.82
N THR A 705 27.24 -12.07 27.99
CA THR A 705 26.39 -11.72 26.86
C THR A 705 26.89 -10.46 26.15
N TRP A 706 27.43 -9.49 26.88
CA TRP A 706 28.09 -8.32 26.31
C TRP A 706 29.34 -8.70 25.49
N HIS A 707 30.20 -9.58 26.02
CA HIS A 707 31.38 -10.04 25.27
C HIS A 707 31.02 -10.77 23.97
N ILE A 708 29.93 -11.56 23.97
CA ILE A 708 29.41 -12.19 22.76
C ILE A 708 28.97 -11.13 21.75
N LEU A 709 28.24 -10.10 22.18
CA LEU A 709 27.82 -8.99 21.33
C LEU A 709 29.03 -8.26 20.73
N GLU A 710 30.01 -7.89 21.56
CA GLU A 710 31.21 -7.18 21.11
C GLU A 710 32.03 -8.00 20.11
N LYS A 711 32.17 -9.31 20.34
CA LYS A 711 32.85 -10.21 19.41
C LYS A 711 32.12 -10.29 18.07
N ASN A 712 30.80 -10.39 18.08
CA ASN A 712 29.98 -10.47 16.87
C ASN A 712 30.02 -9.16 16.06
N LEU A 713 29.99 -8.00 16.72
CA LEU A 713 30.13 -6.69 16.08
C LEU A 713 31.51 -6.51 15.44
N LYS A 714 32.57 -6.97 16.12
CA LYS A 714 33.93 -6.97 15.56
C LYS A 714 34.05 -7.92 14.36
N SER A 715 33.44 -9.11 14.40
CA SER A 715 33.47 -10.01 13.24
C SER A 715 32.71 -9.46 12.03
N ALA A 716 31.61 -8.73 12.25
CA ALA A 716 30.82 -8.15 11.16
C ALA A 716 31.51 -6.96 10.48
N SER A 717 32.31 -6.18 11.22
CA SER A 717 33.11 -5.07 10.66
C SER A 717 34.38 -5.55 9.95
N TRP A 718 34.93 -6.70 10.36
CA TRP A 718 36.18 -7.28 9.83
C TRP A 718 35.97 -8.45 8.85
N THR A 719 34.90 -8.47 8.06
CA THR A 719 34.84 -9.33 6.86
C THR A 719 35.30 -8.55 5.63
N PRO A 720 36.61 -8.49 5.32
CA PRO A 720 37.04 -8.21 3.97
C PRO A 720 36.61 -9.41 3.11
N ALA A 721 35.91 -9.13 2.02
CA ALA A 721 35.63 -10.12 0.98
C ALA A 721 36.93 -10.50 0.23
#